data_AF-A0AAD5LI05-F1
#
_entry.id   AF-A0AAD5LI05-F1
#
_cell.length_a   1.000
_cell.length_b   1.000
_cell.length_c   1.000
_cell.angle_alpha   90.00
_cell.angle_beta   90.00
_cell.angle_gamma   90.00
#
_symmetry.space_group_name_H-M   'P 1'
#
loop_
_entity.id
_entity.type
_entity.pdbx_description
1 polymer ?
#
loop_
_entity_poly.entity_id
_entity_poly.type
_entity_poly.pdbx_seq_one_letter_code
_entity_poly.pdbx_strand_id
1 'polypeptide(L)'
;MAVEAASTAVKAKSHLSKHPNKLPVRQVLRLVRRVLIFLCALLYIGLAFSATRAAVDLMRGKRNPSRVLGIANYRSMTQQVGTTTISQSPLAQDFFRGDTTPVNSTVYLEPFRTSFTRCANISATLRGMYSDEFLRALYARVVADTAYHIAAIAPSAMELVAPMVDCSSGTIAGGFATSGKFFFLTRLRSNPKALRVVVLSLANQQYRIPSQQEYGPAAVASLHVVDDMRATHVDHYMIVSIGYPLAPFRFRVYDYVSTTASGEWRLQGVPAGDDELSKTLYTSSRSGLFIKSESEQSNVNSLIWAIETADPRAAIARWTWVSTPVLRDSWAWVHGLQFFLGGSVLANLVVLLVATYRNFRLGKLWIGDAFVSLSTSQMLNGMLVFVSWFMNEFWSLHEFCFHLGRDVSELETITIYEDHVRADLLTLYMSACGLIGTLLHERIDPLIAVACFFIGYEGRVAIIKLFPAVAREIKAYSFRAYMKGMQRPLAGQEEKQRRMSPMQLYTPVELDERSSRFVLACLFPVLLTLLLVILYATARKVYHRVFPTAAHVQKNTTGTATSESDETLLAQKRVYTIFELATGAELENRFGLVADYESCVFIKGMKYASADGIYSTGFLIANKKYLLQTRDFWSIVLMKLLRKRFKNIYVYEVDGSTVQQTARLVYPHTFTYADLFSLNVSILS
;
A
#
# COMPACT_ATOMS: atom_id res chain seq x y z
N MET A 1 85.65 45.88 9.46
CA MET A 1 85.63 46.07 8.00
C MET A 1 84.77 44.98 7.40
N ALA A 2 83.49 45.29 7.23
CA ALA A 2 82.52 44.49 6.47
C ALA A 2 82.39 45.12 5.09
N VAL A 3 82.28 44.30 4.05
CA VAL A 3 81.80 44.71 2.73
C VAL A 3 80.66 43.77 2.35
N GLU A 4 79.52 44.40 2.10
CA GLU A 4 78.25 43.85 1.62
C GLU A 4 78.34 43.28 0.19
N ALA A 5 77.47 42.33 -0.13
CA ALA A 5 76.66 42.40 -1.35
C ALA A 5 75.37 41.59 -1.18
N ALA A 6 74.26 42.27 -1.48
CA ALA A 6 72.88 41.86 -1.27
C ALA A 6 72.35 40.84 -2.29
N SER A 7 71.42 39.99 -1.86
CA SER A 7 70.46 39.29 -2.72
C SER A 7 69.06 39.41 -2.10
N THR A 8 68.20 40.15 -2.81
CA THR A 8 66.87 40.59 -2.41
C THR A 8 65.82 39.50 -2.67
N ALA A 9 65.19 39.01 -1.61
CA ALA A 9 64.01 38.16 -1.65
C ALA A 9 62.75 39.01 -1.88
N VAL A 10 62.13 38.91 -3.06
CA VAL A 10 60.83 39.52 -3.36
C VAL A 10 59.71 38.64 -2.82
N LYS A 11 59.14 39.05 -1.68
CA LYS A 11 57.84 38.59 -1.15
C LYS A 11 56.72 39.11 -2.07
N ALA A 12 56.11 38.24 -2.86
CA ALA A 12 54.85 38.55 -3.54
C ALA A 12 53.68 38.41 -2.54
N LYS A 13 53.18 39.56 -2.05
CA LYS A 13 51.95 39.68 -1.27
C LYS A 13 50.75 39.23 -2.11
N SER A 14 50.03 38.21 -1.64
CA SER A 14 48.71 37.85 -2.12
C SER A 14 47.71 38.96 -1.79
N HIS A 15 47.34 39.77 -2.78
CA HIS A 15 46.18 40.66 -2.68
C HIS A 15 44.91 39.81 -2.58
N LEU A 16 44.39 39.69 -1.36
CA LEU A 16 43.08 39.15 -1.06
C LEU A 16 42.04 40.22 -1.47
N SER A 17 41.58 40.21 -2.72
CA SER A 17 40.39 40.99 -3.09
C SER A 17 39.15 40.26 -2.55
N LYS A 18 38.59 40.81 -1.46
CA LYS A 18 37.25 40.45 -0.98
C LYS A 18 36.21 41.07 -1.90
N HIS A 19 35.88 40.39 -3.00
CA HIS A 19 34.56 40.48 -3.59
C HIS A 19 33.89 39.11 -3.43
N PRO A 20 32.65 39.03 -2.90
CA PRO A 20 31.91 37.79 -2.96
C PRO A 20 31.58 37.57 -4.44
N ASN A 21 32.38 36.75 -5.13
CA ASN A 21 32.02 36.26 -6.45
C ASN A 21 30.67 35.55 -6.31
N LYS A 22 29.60 36.24 -6.68
CA LYS A 22 28.26 35.64 -6.77
C LYS A 22 28.41 34.46 -7.73
N LEU A 23 28.13 33.26 -7.24
CA LEU A 23 28.13 32.06 -8.09
C LEU A 23 27.19 32.32 -9.28
N PRO A 24 27.62 32.03 -10.52
CA PRO A 24 26.77 32.24 -11.69
C PRO A 24 25.47 31.45 -11.54
N VAL A 25 24.33 32.05 -11.92
CA VAL A 25 22.98 31.48 -11.73
C VAL A 25 22.89 30.04 -12.27
N ARG A 26 23.53 29.76 -13.41
CA ARG A 26 23.61 28.42 -14.00
C ARG A 26 24.27 27.38 -13.09
N GLN A 27 25.32 27.76 -12.37
CA GLN A 27 26.02 26.88 -11.42
C GLN A 27 25.18 26.64 -10.17
N VAL A 28 24.46 27.65 -9.69
CA VAL A 28 23.48 27.51 -8.59
C VAL A 28 22.36 26.56 -8.99
N LEU A 29 21.75 26.74 -10.16
CA LEU A 29 20.69 25.86 -10.67
C LEU A 29 21.17 24.41 -10.84
N ARG A 30 22.40 24.19 -11.33
CA ARG A 30 23.00 22.86 -11.43
C ARG A 30 23.16 22.23 -10.05
N LEU A 31 23.67 22.96 -9.07
CA LEU A 31 23.83 22.47 -7.70
C LEU A 31 22.49 22.11 -7.06
N VAL A 32 21.46 22.97 -7.20
CA VAL A 32 20.10 22.70 -6.73
C VAL A 32 19.56 21.41 -7.36
N ARG A 33 19.69 21.25 -8.68
CA ARG A 33 19.29 20.02 -9.40
C ARG A 33 20.00 18.78 -8.85
N ARG A 34 21.31 18.85 -8.59
CA ARG A 34 22.09 17.74 -8.01
C ARG A 34 21.66 17.39 -6.59
N VAL A 35 21.35 18.38 -5.77
CA VAL A 35 20.80 18.17 -4.43
C VAL A 35 19.43 17.48 -4.51
N LEU A 36 18.55 17.90 -5.43
CA LEU A 36 17.26 17.25 -5.63
C LEU A 36 17.40 15.78 -6.07
N ILE A 37 18.34 15.48 -6.97
CA ILE A 37 18.64 14.11 -7.40
C ILE A 37 19.17 13.27 -6.23
N PHE A 38 20.01 13.85 -5.37
CA PHE A 38 20.47 13.21 -4.14
C PHE A 38 19.30 12.90 -3.18
N LEU A 39 18.36 13.83 -3.03
CA LEU A 39 17.14 13.62 -2.24
C LEU A 39 16.26 12.51 -2.84
N CYS A 40 16.14 12.42 -4.17
CA CYS A 40 15.45 11.31 -4.83
C CYS A 40 16.09 9.95 -4.50
N ALA A 41 17.42 9.87 -4.45
CA ALA A 41 18.11 8.64 -4.07
C ALA A 41 17.87 8.29 -2.59
N LEU A 42 17.87 9.27 -1.68
CA LEU A 42 17.50 9.05 -0.28
C LEU A 42 16.04 8.59 -0.13
N LEU A 43 15.13 9.16 -0.92
CA LEU A 43 13.73 8.76 -0.95
C LEU A 43 13.58 7.28 -1.39
N TYR A 44 14.32 6.87 -2.43
CA TYR A 44 14.35 5.48 -2.86
C TYR A 44 14.85 4.54 -1.76
N ILE A 45 15.95 4.90 -1.07
CA ILE A 45 16.48 4.12 0.07
C ILE A 45 15.44 4.02 1.19
N GLY A 46 14.80 5.13 1.54
CA GLY A 46 13.75 5.17 2.55
C GLY A 46 12.59 4.23 2.24
N LEU A 47 12.12 4.23 0.99
CA LEU A 47 11.08 3.31 0.52
C LEU A 47 11.54 1.85 0.57
N ALA A 48 12.76 1.54 0.11
CA ALA A 48 13.29 0.19 0.09
C ALA A 48 13.41 -0.42 1.52
N PHE A 49 13.87 0.37 2.49
CA PHE A 49 13.91 -0.06 3.89
C PHE A 49 12.53 -0.10 4.53
N SER A 50 11.59 0.78 4.15
CA SER A 50 10.20 0.68 4.62
C SER A 50 9.53 -0.60 4.11
N ALA A 51 9.73 -0.96 2.85
CA ALA A 51 9.27 -2.22 2.26
C ALA A 51 9.86 -3.44 3.00
N THR A 52 11.15 -3.39 3.34
CA THR A 52 11.80 -4.43 4.15
C THR A 52 11.16 -4.55 5.54
N ARG A 53 10.92 -3.41 6.21
CA ARG A 53 10.24 -3.40 7.52
C ARG A 53 8.82 -3.96 7.43
N ALA A 54 8.07 -3.56 6.40
CA ALA A 54 6.74 -4.08 6.13
C ALA A 54 6.75 -5.60 5.90
N ALA A 55 7.77 -6.14 5.23
CA ALA A 55 7.90 -7.58 5.00
C ALA A 55 8.13 -8.31 6.32
N VAL A 56 8.98 -7.77 7.20
CA VAL A 56 9.20 -8.31 8.55
C VAL A 56 7.93 -8.23 9.40
N ASP A 57 7.20 -7.11 9.37
CA ASP A 57 5.94 -6.94 10.08
C ASP A 57 4.88 -7.96 9.62
N LEU A 58 4.78 -8.21 8.31
CA LEU A 58 3.87 -9.20 7.72
C LEU A 58 4.25 -10.64 8.12
N MET A 59 5.53 -11.01 8.02
CA MET A 59 6.01 -12.33 8.45
C MET A 59 5.83 -12.60 9.94
N ARG A 60 5.91 -11.55 10.77
CA ARG A 60 5.66 -11.65 12.23
C ARG A 60 4.18 -11.69 12.58
N GLY A 61 3.27 -11.58 11.60
CA GLY A 61 1.83 -11.52 11.84
C GLY A 61 1.44 -10.31 12.68
N LYS A 62 2.09 -9.16 12.45
CA LYS A 62 1.79 -7.93 13.18
C LYS A 62 0.32 -7.56 13.03
N ARG A 63 -0.31 -7.23 14.15
CA ARG A 63 -1.73 -6.89 14.21
C ARG A 63 -1.98 -5.58 13.47
N ASN A 64 -2.96 -5.59 12.57
CA ASN A 64 -3.46 -4.38 11.93
C ASN A 64 -4.53 -3.73 12.81
N PRO A 65 -4.62 -2.39 12.82
CA PRO A 65 -5.64 -1.70 13.60
C PRO A 65 -7.03 -2.01 13.05
N SER A 66 -7.97 -2.30 13.95
CA SER A 66 -9.38 -2.43 13.60
C SER A 66 -9.95 -1.08 13.15
N ARG A 67 -10.89 -1.11 12.21
CA ARG A 67 -11.54 0.07 11.63
C ARG A 67 -13.05 -0.06 11.74
N VAL A 68 -13.72 1.04 12.07
CA VAL A 68 -15.19 1.11 11.99
C VAL A 68 -15.57 1.30 10.52
N LEU A 69 -16.32 0.37 9.95
CA LEU A 69 -16.72 0.43 8.53
C LEU A 69 -17.91 1.38 8.29
N GLY A 70 -18.74 1.60 9.31
CA GLY A 70 -19.91 2.45 9.23
C GLY A 70 -20.96 2.12 10.28
N ILE A 71 -22.02 2.92 10.32
CA ILE A 71 -23.15 2.78 11.24
C ILE A 71 -24.42 2.64 10.40
N ALA A 72 -25.03 1.45 10.42
CA ALA A 72 -26.37 1.28 9.86
C ALA A 72 -27.38 1.93 10.81
N ASN A 73 -28.25 2.78 10.28
CA ASN A 73 -29.23 3.53 11.05
C ASN A 73 -30.65 2.99 10.83
N TYR A 74 -31.46 3.04 11.88
CA TYR A 74 -32.85 2.58 11.95
C TYR A 74 -33.74 3.72 12.45
N ARG A 75 -33.94 4.74 11.59
CA ARG A 75 -34.53 6.02 11.98
C ARG A 75 -36.04 5.90 12.23
N SER A 76 -36.76 5.28 11.30
CA SER A 76 -38.22 5.09 11.44
C SER A 76 -38.54 4.27 12.68
N MET A 77 -37.78 3.19 12.94
CA MET A 77 -37.95 2.39 14.15
C MET A 77 -37.80 3.24 15.40
N THR A 78 -36.72 4.02 15.49
CA THR A 78 -36.44 4.89 16.64
C THR A 78 -37.52 5.95 16.86
N GLN A 79 -38.08 6.51 15.79
CA GLN A 79 -39.18 7.48 15.87
C GLN A 79 -40.46 6.82 16.39
N GLN A 80 -40.78 5.63 15.88
CA GLN A 80 -42.02 4.92 16.18
C GLN A 80 -42.04 4.32 17.58
N VAL A 81 -40.89 3.91 18.14
CA VAL A 81 -40.79 3.47 19.54
C VAL A 81 -40.75 4.61 20.57
N GLY A 82 -40.58 5.85 20.12
CA GLY A 82 -40.64 7.04 20.98
C GLY A 82 -39.45 7.24 21.92
N THR A 83 -39.67 7.95 23.02
CA THR A 83 -38.65 8.37 24.01
C THR A 83 -38.90 7.84 25.42
N THR A 84 -40.03 7.18 25.66
CA THR A 84 -40.45 6.67 26.98
C THR A 84 -40.66 5.15 26.91
N THR A 85 -41.63 4.62 27.66
CA THR A 85 -42.02 3.21 27.57
C THR A 85 -42.58 2.87 26.20
N ILE A 86 -42.32 1.65 25.70
CA ILE A 86 -42.86 1.17 24.42
C ILE A 86 -44.39 1.24 24.39
N SER A 87 -45.04 1.00 25.52
CA SER A 87 -46.51 1.08 25.65
C SER A 87 -47.08 2.48 25.38
N GLN A 88 -46.29 3.54 25.60
CA GLN A 88 -46.65 4.94 25.34
C GLN A 88 -46.12 5.46 23.99
N SER A 89 -45.48 4.60 23.21
CA SER A 89 -44.89 4.98 21.93
C SER A 89 -45.94 5.38 20.89
N PRO A 90 -45.58 6.21 19.89
CA PRO A 90 -46.42 6.48 18.72
C PRO A 90 -46.90 5.20 18.02
N LEU A 91 -46.05 4.17 17.96
CA LEU A 91 -46.42 2.87 17.40
C LEU A 91 -47.61 2.25 18.15
N ALA A 92 -47.56 2.24 19.48
CA ALA A 92 -48.60 1.63 20.31
C ALA A 92 -49.89 2.48 20.35
N GLN A 93 -49.74 3.80 20.50
CA GLN A 93 -50.86 4.71 20.73
C GLN A 93 -51.52 5.18 19.43
N ASP A 94 -50.75 5.51 18.39
CA ASP A 94 -51.29 6.12 17.18
C ASP A 94 -51.63 5.07 16.12
N PHE A 95 -50.75 4.10 15.90
CA PHE A 95 -50.95 3.07 14.87
C PHE A 95 -51.83 1.92 15.37
N PHE A 96 -51.46 1.30 16.50
CA PHE A 96 -52.26 0.22 17.10
C PHE A 96 -53.48 0.73 17.90
N ARG A 97 -53.59 2.04 18.16
CA ARG A 97 -54.70 2.64 18.93
C ARG A 97 -54.91 1.98 20.30
N GLY A 98 -53.82 1.51 20.91
CA GLY A 98 -53.83 0.77 22.17
C GLY A 98 -54.30 -0.68 22.07
N ASP A 99 -54.67 -1.17 20.88
CA ASP A 99 -55.00 -2.58 20.65
C ASP A 99 -53.73 -3.39 20.42
N THR A 100 -53.39 -4.22 21.41
CA THR A 100 -52.19 -5.06 21.38
C THR A 100 -52.47 -6.48 20.92
N THR A 101 -53.65 -6.75 20.34
CA THR A 101 -53.98 -8.09 19.83
C THR A 101 -52.99 -8.53 18.73
N PRO A 102 -52.53 -9.79 18.76
CA PRO A 102 -51.65 -10.32 17.71
C PRO A 102 -52.27 -10.18 16.33
N VAL A 103 -51.51 -9.58 15.41
CA VAL A 103 -51.91 -9.44 14.00
C VAL A 103 -51.19 -10.49 13.16
N ASN A 104 -51.84 -11.00 12.12
CA ASN A 104 -51.27 -11.93 11.14
C ASN A 104 -50.63 -11.19 9.95
N SER A 105 -49.83 -10.16 10.24
CA SER A 105 -49.08 -9.41 9.23
C SER A 105 -47.84 -8.77 9.84
N THR A 106 -46.95 -8.27 8.99
CA THR A 106 -45.73 -7.55 9.37
C THR A 106 -45.98 -6.04 9.24
N VAL A 107 -45.54 -5.29 10.24
CA VAL A 107 -45.64 -3.83 10.24
C VAL A 107 -44.38 -3.24 9.58
N TYR A 108 -44.58 -2.41 8.57
CA TYR A 108 -43.52 -1.70 7.88
C TYR A 108 -43.51 -0.23 8.30
N LEU A 109 -42.35 0.24 8.75
CA LEU A 109 -42.15 1.57 9.33
C LEU A 109 -41.44 2.48 8.32
N GLU A 110 -42.17 3.46 7.79
CA GLU A 110 -41.62 4.56 6.99
C GLU A 110 -41.54 5.84 7.83
N PRO A 111 -40.73 6.84 7.44
CA PRO A 111 -40.51 8.03 8.25
C PRO A 111 -41.78 8.81 8.64
N PHE A 112 -42.82 8.76 7.80
CA PHE A 112 -44.08 9.48 8.00
C PHE A 112 -45.32 8.57 7.98
N ARG A 113 -45.13 7.26 7.80
CA ARG A 113 -46.23 6.32 7.60
C ARG A 113 -45.87 4.95 8.17
N THR A 114 -46.79 4.40 8.96
CA THR A 114 -46.73 3.00 9.40
C THR A 114 -47.84 2.24 8.71
N SER A 115 -47.54 1.08 8.11
CA SER A 115 -48.54 0.30 7.38
C SER A 115 -48.20 -1.19 7.32
N PHE A 116 -49.17 -2.00 6.88
CA PHE A 116 -48.94 -3.42 6.55
C PHE A 116 -48.46 -3.63 5.11
N THR A 117 -48.27 -2.54 4.35
CA THR A 117 -47.76 -2.60 2.98
C THR A 117 -46.25 -2.60 3.01
N ARG A 118 -45.64 -3.56 2.29
CA ARG A 118 -44.19 -3.70 2.20
C ARG A 118 -43.52 -2.42 1.70
N CYS A 119 -42.35 -2.11 2.24
CA CYS A 119 -41.52 -0.99 1.77
C CYS A 119 -41.25 -1.10 0.26
N ALA A 120 -41.40 0.01 -0.45
CA ALA A 120 -41.15 0.06 -1.91
C ALA A 120 -39.68 -0.19 -2.29
N ASN A 121 -38.74 0.07 -1.37
CA ASN A 121 -37.30 0.01 -1.59
C ASN A 121 -36.68 -1.39 -1.34
N ILE A 122 -37.45 -2.40 -0.93
CA ILE A 122 -36.92 -3.75 -0.70
C ILE A 122 -36.65 -4.43 -2.05
N SER A 123 -35.37 -4.67 -2.34
CA SER A 123 -34.91 -5.37 -3.54
C SER A 123 -35.44 -6.80 -3.60
N ALA A 124 -35.52 -7.37 -4.80
CA ALA A 124 -36.01 -8.74 -5.00
C ALA A 124 -35.23 -9.79 -4.20
N THR A 125 -33.92 -9.59 -4.00
CA THR A 125 -33.05 -10.48 -3.22
C THR A 125 -33.37 -10.45 -1.72
N LEU A 126 -33.86 -9.33 -1.20
CA LEU A 126 -34.17 -9.16 0.23
C LEU A 126 -35.63 -9.47 0.61
N ARG A 127 -36.53 -9.61 -0.38
CA ARG A 127 -37.97 -9.83 -0.11
C ARG A 127 -38.24 -11.05 0.77
N GLY A 128 -37.46 -12.11 0.62
CA GLY A 128 -37.59 -13.31 1.45
C GLY A 128 -37.15 -13.08 2.90
N MET A 129 -36.12 -12.26 3.13
CA MET A 129 -35.57 -12.00 4.48
C MET A 129 -36.47 -11.10 5.33
N TYR A 130 -37.33 -10.30 4.69
CA TYR A 130 -38.29 -9.43 5.37
C TYR A 130 -39.75 -9.83 5.07
N SER A 131 -39.99 -11.12 4.77
CA SER A 131 -41.35 -11.65 4.64
C SER A 131 -41.93 -11.99 6.02
N ASP A 132 -43.26 -11.91 6.14
CA ASP A 132 -43.95 -12.23 7.39
C ASP A 132 -43.68 -13.69 7.83
N GLU A 133 -43.70 -14.62 6.88
CA GLU A 133 -43.39 -16.04 7.09
C GLU A 133 -42.00 -16.24 7.70
N PHE A 134 -40.96 -15.63 7.12
CA PHE A 134 -39.60 -15.79 7.61
C PHE A 134 -39.40 -15.12 8.97
N LEU A 135 -39.91 -13.90 9.16
CA LEU A 135 -39.75 -13.17 10.43
C LEU A 135 -40.44 -13.89 11.59
N ARG A 136 -41.64 -14.45 11.36
CA ARG A 136 -42.33 -15.25 12.38
C ARG A 136 -41.61 -16.56 12.66
N ALA A 137 -41.12 -17.26 11.62
CA ALA A 137 -40.34 -18.48 11.80
C ALA A 137 -39.06 -18.23 12.59
N LEU A 138 -38.36 -17.12 12.32
CA LEU A 138 -37.19 -16.67 13.05
C LEU A 138 -37.53 -16.40 14.52
N TYR A 139 -38.54 -15.58 14.80
CA TYR A 139 -38.96 -15.28 16.18
C TYR A 139 -39.35 -16.55 16.95
N ALA A 140 -40.16 -17.42 16.34
CA ALA A 140 -40.61 -18.65 16.96
C ALA A 140 -39.45 -19.56 17.34
N ARG A 141 -38.42 -19.67 16.48
CA ARG A 141 -37.22 -20.46 16.76
C ARG A 141 -36.35 -19.84 17.84
N VAL A 142 -36.12 -18.52 17.79
CA VAL A 142 -35.36 -17.81 18.83
C VAL A 142 -36.01 -18.04 20.19
N VAL A 143 -37.32 -17.82 20.32
CA VAL A 143 -38.03 -17.96 21.59
C VAL A 143 -38.06 -19.42 22.07
N ALA A 144 -38.34 -20.38 21.19
CA ALA A 144 -38.40 -21.79 21.57
C ALA A 144 -37.03 -22.33 22.01
N ASP A 145 -35.98 -22.02 21.25
CA ASP A 145 -34.66 -22.62 21.46
C ASP A 145 -33.88 -21.96 22.60
N THR A 146 -34.22 -20.73 23.01
CA THR A 146 -33.49 -19.96 24.03
C THR A 146 -34.22 -19.85 25.37
N ALA A 147 -35.46 -20.34 25.47
CA ALA A 147 -36.30 -20.26 26.67
C ALA A 147 -35.69 -20.92 27.92
N TYR A 148 -34.73 -21.84 27.75
CA TYR A 148 -34.03 -22.49 28.86
C TYR A 148 -33.15 -21.53 29.67
N HIS A 149 -32.75 -20.40 29.09
CA HIS A 149 -31.90 -19.40 29.75
C HIS A 149 -32.53 -18.01 29.76
N ILE A 150 -33.18 -17.61 28.66
CA ILE A 150 -33.75 -16.26 28.50
C ILE A 150 -35.24 -16.30 28.84
N ALA A 151 -35.55 -16.41 30.14
CA ALA A 151 -36.93 -16.50 30.63
C ALA A 151 -37.80 -15.30 30.21
N ALA A 152 -37.19 -14.12 30.00
CA ALA A 152 -37.88 -12.90 29.63
C ALA A 152 -38.66 -13.02 28.31
N ILE A 153 -38.18 -13.79 27.33
CA ILE A 153 -38.84 -13.94 26.02
C ILE A 153 -39.52 -15.29 25.85
N ALA A 154 -39.55 -16.13 26.89
CA ALA A 154 -40.12 -17.47 26.83
C ALA A 154 -41.60 -17.43 26.37
N PRO A 155 -42.10 -18.47 25.67
CA PRO A 155 -43.49 -18.52 25.21
C PRO A 155 -44.53 -18.37 26.33
N SER A 156 -44.16 -18.74 27.56
CA SER A 156 -44.98 -18.61 28.77
C SER A 156 -45.05 -17.17 29.30
N ALA A 157 -44.05 -16.34 29.02
CA ALA A 157 -43.95 -14.96 29.52
C ALA A 157 -44.50 -13.94 28.51
N MET A 158 -44.21 -14.13 27.21
CA MET A 158 -44.53 -13.17 26.15
C MET A 158 -45.27 -13.79 24.98
N GLU A 159 -46.03 -12.95 24.29
CA GLU A 159 -46.59 -13.27 22.97
C GLU A 159 -46.27 -12.19 21.94
N LEU A 160 -46.08 -12.64 20.69
CA LEU A 160 -45.78 -11.77 19.55
C LEU A 160 -47.04 -11.01 19.13
N VAL A 161 -46.96 -9.68 19.09
CA VAL A 161 -48.00 -8.82 18.53
C VAL A 161 -47.80 -8.74 17.00
N ALA A 162 -46.62 -8.31 16.57
CA ALA A 162 -46.27 -8.22 15.14
C ALA A 162 -44.74 -8.20 14.93
N PRO A 163 -44.22 -8.83 13.87
CA PRO A 163 -42.91 -8.50 13.33
C PRO A 163 -42.90 -7.07 12.76
N MET A 164 -41.75 -6.40 12.84
CA MET A 164 -41.58 -5.03 12.36
C MET A 164 -40.36 -4.90 11.46
N VAL A 165 -40.50 -4.11 10.40
CA VAL A 165 -39.45 -3.82 9.42
C VAL A 165 -39.27 -2.32 9.29
N ASP A 166 -38.07 -1.83 9.56
CA ASP A 166 -37.72 -0.42 9.34
C ASP A 166 -37.33 -0.19 7.87
N CYS A 167 -38.20 0.51 7.12
CA CYS A 167 -37.96 0.84 5.72
C CYS A 167 -36.82 1.85 5.52
N SER A 168 -36.41 2.57 6.57
CA SER A 168 -35.25 3.46 6.57
C SER A 168 -33.93 2.75 6.86
N SER A 169 -33.97 1.42 7.05
CA SER A 169 -32.79 0.62 7.38
C SER A 169 -31.68 0.79 6.35
N GLY A 170 -30.49 1.18 6.84
CA GLY A 170 -29.27 1.17 6.05
C GLY A 170 -28.93 -0.23 5.49
N THR A 171 -29.38 -1.31 6.16
CA THR A 171 -29.12 -2.67 5.67
C THR A 171 -29.97 -3.04 4.46
N ILE A 172 -31.22 -2.55 4.42
CA ILE A 172 -32.12 -2.73 3.27
C ILE A 172 -31.62 -1.90 2.09
N ALA A 173 -31.30 -0.63 2.33
CA ALA A 173 -30.78 0.27 1.30
C ALA A 173 -29.47 -0.25 0.68
N GLY A 174 -28.59 -0.85 1.50
CA GLY A 174 -27.34 -1.46 1.04
C GLY A 174 -27.48 -2.83 0.39
N GLY A 175 -28.67 -3.45 0.39
CA GLY A 175 -28.88 -4.75 -0.23
C GLY A 175 -28.21 -5.93 0.48
N PHE A 176 -27.90 -5.82 1.78
CA PHE A 176 -27.14 -6.84 2.50
C PHE A 176 -28.00 -8.09 2.79
N ALA A 177 -27.74 -9.18 2.07
CA ALA A 177 -28.47 -10.45 2.20
C ALA A 177 -27.86 -11.41 3.23
N THR A 178 -26.75 -11.04 3.87
CA THR A 178 -26.03 -11.89 4.84
C THR A 178 -26.26 -11.48 6.29
N SER A 179 -26.88 -10.33 6.51
CA SER A 179 -27.07 -9.74 7.83
C SER A 179 -28.29 -8.83 7.88
N GLY A 180 -29.00 -8.82 9.00
CA GLY A 180 -30.16 -7.97 9.22
C GLY A 180 -30.40 -7.71 10.70
N LYS A 181 -31.06 -6.59 10.98
CA LYS A 181 -31.57 -6.28 12.31
C LYS A 181 -33.09 -6.38 12.28
N PHE A 182 -33.61 -7.29 13.07
CA PHE A 182 -35.02 -7.68 13.07
C PHE A 182 -35.67 -7.23 14.36
N PHE A 183 -36.89 -6.72 14.26
CA PHE A 183 -37.62 -6.13 15.38
C PHE A 183 -38.95 -6.85 15.54
N PHE A 184 -39.30 -7.17 16.79
CA PHE A 184 -40.53 -7.87 17.12
C PHE A 184 -41.24 -7.13 18.24
N LEU A 185 -42.47 -6.68 17.98
CA LEU A 185 -43.32 -6.10 19.01
C LEU A 185 -43.99 -7.24 19.77
N THR A 186 -43.85 -7.23 21.09
CA THR A 186 -44.33 -8.28 21.98
C THR A 186 -45.10 -7.67 23.14
N ARG A 187 -45.96 -8.48 23.78
CA ARG A 187 -46.64 -8.11 25.01
C ARG A 187 -46.50 -9.20 26.06
N LEU A 188 -46.54 -8.83 27.33
CA LEU A 188 -46.59 -9.79 28.42
C LEU A 188 -47.93 -10.52 28.43
N ARG A 189 -47.91 -11.84 28.64
CA ARG A 189 -49.14 -12.63 28.81
C ARG A 189 -49.89 -12.25 30.09
N SER A 190 -49.14 -11.94 31.16
CA SER A 190 -49.70 -11.52 32.45
C SER A 190 -50.29 -10.10 32.41
N ASN A 191 -49.79 -9.23 31.54
CA ASN A 191 -50.29 -7.87 31.35
C ASN A 191 -50.23 -7.47 29.86
N PRO A 192 -51.33 -7.66 29.11
CA PRO A 192 -51.38 -7.36 27.68
C PRO A 192 -51.12 -5.88 27.32
N LYS A 193 -51.16 -4.95 28.28
CA LYS A 193 -50.83 -3.53 28.06
C LYS A 193 -49.34 -3.24 28.17
N ALA A 194 -48.55 -4.15 28.73
CA ALA A 194 -47.11 -3.99 28.85
C ALA A 194 -46.41 -4.49 27.58
N LEU A 195 -46.08 -3.55 26.70
CA LEU A 195 -45.38 -3.82 25.44
C LEU A 195 -43.86 -3.82 25.63
N ARG A 196 -43.18 -4.69 24.87
CA ARG A 196 -41.73 -4.72 24.73
C ARG A 196 -41.33 -4.91 23.28
N VAL A 197 -40.18 -4.38 22.90
CA VAL A 197 -39.54 -4.65 21.62
C VAL A 197 -38.41 -5.64 21.83
N VAL A 198 -38.49 -6.78 21.16
CA VAL A 198 -37.38 -7.72 21.04
C VAL A 198 -36.59 -7.37 19.79
N VAL A 199 -35.29 -7.13 19.96
CA VAL A 199 -34.38 -6.72 18.90
C VAL A 199 -33.36 -7.82 18.66
N LEU A 200 -33.24 -8.25 17.42
CA LEU A 200 -32.32 -9.30 17.00
C LEU A 200 -31.40 -8.76 15.90
N SER A 201 -30.15 -8.47 16.23
CA SER A 201 -29.11 -8.16 15.23
C SER A 201 -28.43 -9.47 14.83
N LEU A 202 -28.69 -9.97 13.62
CA LEU A 202 -28.29 -11.30 13.15
C LEU A 202 -27.41 -11.17 11.90
N ALA A 203 -26.34 -11.97 11.85
CA ALA A 203 -25.54 -12.15 10.65
C ALA A 203 -25.13 -13.61 10.46
N ASN A 204 -25.00 -14.02 9.20
CA ASN A 204 -24.40 -15.29 8.83
C ASN A 204 -22.88 -15.13 8.84
N GLN A 205 -22.25 -15.88 9.74
CA GLN A 205 -20.83 -15.83 10.03
C GLN A 205 -20.21 -17.20 9.79
N GLN A 206 -18.88 -17.23 9.67
CA GLN A 206 -18.15 -18.48 9.83
C GLN A 206 -17.90 -18.73 11.32
N TYR A 207 -17.95 -19.99 11.73
CA TYR A 207 -17.57 -20.39 13.08
C TYR A 207 -16.47 -21.47 13.04
N ARG A 208 -15.75 -21.58 14.15
CA ARG A 208 -14.82 -22.67 14.43
C ARG A 208 -14.84 -23.07 15.89
N ILE A 209 -14.74 -24.37 16.15
CA ILE A 209 -14.57 -24.98 17.48
C ILE A 209 -13.28 -25.81 17.42
N PRO A 210 -12.13 -25.21 17.76
CA PRO A 210 -10.82 -25.85 17.58
C PRO A 210 -10.67 -27.18 18.32
N SER A 211 -11.28 -27.32 19.50
CA SER A 211 -11.22 -28.55 20.30
C SER A 211 -11.89 -29.76 19.63
N GLN A 212 -12.77 -29.53 18.65
CA GLN A 212 -13.52 -30.57 17.93
C GLN A 212 -13.14 -30.63 16.45
N GLN A 213 -12.18 -29.80 16.01
CA GLN A 213 -11.85 -29.60 14.58
C GLN A 213 -13.08 -29.26 13.72
N GLU A 214 -14.10 -28.65 14.33
CA GLU A 214 -15.36 -28.32 13.68
C GLU A 214 -15.32 -26.88 13.16
N TYR A 215 -15.76 -26.68 11.92
CA TYR A 215 -15.87 -25.37 11.30
C TYR A 215 -17.04 -25.37 10.30
N GLY A 216 -17.60 -24.19 10.04
CA GLY A 216 -18.69 -24.07 9.09
C GLY A 216 -19.43 -22.73 9.20
N PRO A 217 -20.61 -22.64 8.61
CA PRO A 217 -21.45 -21.45 8.72
C PRO A 217 -22.30 -21.48 9.99
N ALA A 218 -22.61 -20.32 10.54
CA ALA A 218 -23.58 -20.17 11.62
C ALA A 218 -24.34 -18.85 11.49
N ALA A 219 -25.61 -18.84 11.90
CA ALA A 219 -26.31 -17.62 12.23
C ALA A 219 -25.88 -17.17 13.63
N VAL A 220 -25.30 -15.99 13.76
CA VAL A 220 -24.92 -15.40 15.04
C VAL A 220 -25.78 -14.16 15.25
N ALA A 221 -26.37 -14.03 16.43
CA ALA A 221 -27.13 -12.83 16.78
C ALA A 221 -26.85 -12.33 18.19
N SER A 222 -26.94 -11.00 18.34
CA SER A 222 -27.14 -10.35 19.63
C SER A 222 -28.62 -10.03 19.79
N LEU A 223 -29.20 -10.51 20.89
CA LEU A 223 -30.60 -10.38 21.26
C LEU A 223 -30.71 -9.47 22.48
N HIS A 224 -31.59 -8.48 22.42
CA HIS A 224 -31.94 -7.67 23.60
C HIS A 224 -33.43 -7.31 23.60
N VAL A 225 -33.94 -6.99 24.78
CA VAL A 225 -35.35 -6.64 24.99
C VAL A 225 -35.42 -5.24 25.58
N VAL A 226 -36.25 -4.37 25.00
CA VAL A 226 -36.43 -3.00 25.46
C VAL A 226 -37.90 -2.76 25.78
N ASP A 227 -38.19 -2.26 26.96
CA ASP A 227 -39.50 -1.83 27.41
C ASP A 227 -39.57 -0.33 27.76
N ASP A 228 -38.45 0.26 28.18
CA ASP A 228 -38.31 1.70 28.41
C ASP A 228 -37.05 2.29 27.75
N MET A 229 -37.24 3.31 26.91
CA MET A 229 -36.16 4.02 26.22
C MET A 229 -35.34 4.93 27.15
N ARG A 230 -35.77 5.10 28.41
CA ARG A 230 -35.07 5.89 29.44
C ARG A 230 -34.16 5.05 30.34
N ALA A 231 -34.14 3.73 30.14
CA ALA A 231 -33.25 2.85 30.91
C ALA A 231 -31.78 3.21 30.64
N THR A 232 -30.92 2.97 31.63
CA THR A 232 -29.47 3.25 31.57
C THR A 232 -28.64 2.00 31.28
N HIS A 233 -29.31 0.86 31.05
CA HIS A 233 -28.66 -0.40 30.76
C HIS A 233 -29.53 -1.26 29.85
N VAL A 234 -28.88 -2.04 28.99
CA VAL A 234 -29.52 -3.02 28.11
C VAL A 234 -28.78 -4.34 28.24
N ASP A 235 -29.51 -5.38 28.65
CA ASP A 235 -28.99 -6.74 28.66
C ASP A 235 -28.94 -7.30 27.23
N HIS A 236 -27.78 -7.83 26.85
CA HIS A 236 -27.58 -8.50 25.57
C HIS A 236 -27.27 -9.97 25.78
N TYR A 237 -27.93 -10.81 24.99
CA TYR A 237 -27.68 -12.24 24.93
C TYR A 237 -27.10 -12.59 23.56
N MET A 238 -26.03 -13.38 23.53
CA MET A 238 -25.51 -13.91 22.28
C MET A 238 -26.17 -15.24 22.00
N ILE A 239 -26.70 -15.42 20.78
CA ILE A 239 -27.30 -16.68 20.35
C ILE A 239 -26.67 -17.12 19.03
N VAL A 240 -26.41 -18.41 18.89
CA VAL A 240 -25.76 -18.98 17.71
C VAL A 240 -26.54 -20.20 17.23
N SER A 241 -26.78 -20.26 15.93
CA SER A 241 -27.35 -21.40 15.22
C SER A 241 -26.32 -21.96 14.25
N ILE A 242 -25.61 -23.01 14.67
CA ILE A 242 -24.61 -23.71 13.86
C ILE A 242 -25.29 -24.37 12.64
N GLY A 243 -24.64 -24.29 11.48
CA GLY A 243 -25.08 -24.89 10.21
C GLY A 243 -25.94 -23.97 9.35
N TYR A 244 -26.56 -22.92 9.92
CA TYR A 244 -27.30 -21.93 9.13
C TYR A 244 -26.35 -21.05 8.30
N PRO A 245 -26.66 -20.68 7.03
CA PRO A 245 -27.94 -20.84 6.33
C PRO A 245 -28.10 -22.15 5.53
N LEU A 246 -27.22 -23.14 5.74
CA LEU A 246 -27.26 -24.43 5.04
C LEU A 246 -28.12 -25.48 5.78
N ALA A 247 -28.53 -25.17 7.01
CA ALA A 247 -29.44 -25.96 7.83
C ALA A 247 -30.50 -25.02 8.47
N PRO A 248 -31.66 -25.56 8.89
CA PRO A 248 -32.67 -24.80 9.63
C PRO A 248 -32.13 -24.20 10.93
N PHE A 249 -32.79 -23.18 11.46
CA PHE A 249 -32.41 -22.58 12.74
C PHE A 249 -32.49 -23.59 13.89
N ARG A 250 -31.42 -23.59 14.70
CA ARG A 250 -31.32 -24.26 15.99
C ARG A 250 -30.45 -23.42 16.91
N PHE A 251 -31.06 -22.44 17.56
CA PHE A 251 -30.31 -21.48 18.38
C PHE A 251 -29.86 -22.11 19.70
N ARG A 252 -28.71 -21.67 20.18
CA ARG A 252 -28.20 -21.92 21.53
C ARG A 252 -27.69 -20.59 22.08
N VAL A 253 -27.80 -20.37 23.38
CA VAL A 253 -27.28 -19.14 24.00
C VAL A 253 -25.82 -19.31 24.40
N TYR A 254 -25.07 -18.23 24.26
CA TYR A 254 -23.65 -18.14 24.52
C TYR A 254 -23.36 -16.89 25.35
N ASP A 255 -22.36 -16.98 26.21
CA ASP A 255 -21.76 -15.83 26.87
C ASP A 255 -20.66 -15.24 26.00
N TYR A 256 -20.64 -13.90 25.92
CA TYR A 256 -19.52 -13.19 25.31
C TYR A 256 -18.31 -13.21 26.26
N VAL A 257 -17.20 -13.78 25.81
CA VAL A 257 -15.96 -13.87 26.62
C VAL A 257 -15.01 -12.73 26.28
N SER A 258 -14.66 -12.59 24.99
CA SER A 258 -13.69 -11.60 24.51
C SER A 258 -13.69 -11.50 22.99
N THR A 259 -13.02 -10.49 22.44
CA THR A 259 -12.66 -10.41 21.03
C THR A 259 -11.19 -10.83 20.84
N THR A 260 -10.92 -11.70 19.86
CA THR A 260 -9.57 -12.18 19.56
C THR A 260 -8.70 -11.14 18.86
N ALA A 261 -7.40 -11.40 18.78
CA ALA A 261 -6.46 -10.58 17.99
C ALA A 261 -6.78 -10.54 16.48
N SER A 262 -7.46 -11.57 15.97
CA SER A 262 -7.93 -11.68 14.58
C SER A 262 -9.28 -10.99 14.35
N GLY A 263 -9.87 -10.38 15.38
CA GLY A 263 -11.17 -9.71 15.31
C GLY A 263 -12.37 -10.66 15.29
N GLU A 264 -12.23 -11.87 15.83
CA GLU A 264 -13.34 -12.81 16.01
C GLU A 264 -13.92 -12.68 17.41
N TRP A 265 -15.22 -12.90 17.56
CA TRP A 265 -15.80 -13.12 18.87
C TRP A 265 -15.44 -14.50 19.41
N ARG A 266 -15.03 -14.54 20.67
CA ARG A 266 -14.92 -15.77 21.46
C ARG A 266 -16.16 -15.87 22.34
N LEU A 267 -16.96 -16.88 22.08
CA LEU A 267 -18.24 -17.15 22.72
C LEU A 267 -18.16 -18.47 23.49
N GLN A 268 -18.77 -18.53 24.67
CA GLN A 268 -18.85 -19.75 25.48
C GLN A 268 -20.29 -20.23 25.57
N GLY A 269 -20.57 -21.45 25.12
CA GLY A 269 -21.94 -21.99 25.08
C GLY A 269 -22.49 -22.22 26.48
N VAL A 270 -23.73 -21.79 26.70
CA VAL A 270 -24.48 -22.02 27.94
C VAL A 270 -25.25 -23.34 27.81
N PRO A 271 -24.92 -24.36 28.60
CA PRO A 271 -25.61 -25.65 28.58
C PRO A 271 -27.10 -25.52 28.85
N ALA A 272 -27.93 -26.29 28.15
CA ALA A 272 -29.37 -26.35 28.44
C ALA A 272 -29.72 -27.24 29.65
N GLY A 273 -28.78 -28.09 30.08
CA GLY A 273 -28.89 -28.96 31.25
C GLY A 273 -27.53 -29.54 31.62
N ASP A 274 -27.48 -30.30 32.71
CA ASP A 274 -26.22 -30.76 33.32
C ASP A 274 -25.41 -31.74 32.44
N ASP A 275 -26.07 -32.42 31.49
CA ASP A 275 -25.44 -33.40 30.59
C ASP A 275 -24.74 -32.75 29.37
N GLU A 276 -24.94 -31.45 29.11
CA GLU A 276 -24.38 -30.75 27.95
C GLU A 276 -23.08 -30.02 28.34
N LEU A 277 -21.97 -30.37 27.67
CA LEU A 277 -20.69 -29.71 27.91
C LEU A 277 -20.66 -28.32 27.23
N SER A 278 -20.24 -27.30 27.98
CA SER A 278 -19.99 -25.96 27.46
C SER A 278 -18.86 -25.99 26.41
N LYS A 279 -19.14 -25.44 25.22
CA LYS A 279 -18.18 -25.37 24.10
C LYS A 279 -17.74 -23.93 23.88
N THR A 280 -16.44 -23.72 23.59
CA THR A 280 -15.94 -22.41 23.15
C THR A 280 -15.97 -22.33 21.63
N LEU A 281 -16.68 -21.34 21.11
CA LEU A 281 -16.86 -21.08 19.69
C LEU A 281 -16.20 -19.74 19.32
N TYR A 282 -15.56 -19.69 18.17
CA TYR A 282 -15.02 -18.46 17.59
C TYR A 282 -15.79 -18.12 16.32
N THR A 283 -16.18 -16.86 16.14
CA THR A 283 -17.00 -16.49 14.99
C THR A 283 -16.81 -15.04 14.55
N SER A 284 -16.90 -14.82 13.23
CA SER A 284 -16.96 -13.50 12.59
C SER A 284 -17.55 -13.63 11.19
N SER A 285 -18.11 -12.53 10.67
CA SER A 285 -18.32 -12.41 9.23
C SER A 285 -16.96 -12.22 8.57
N ARG A 286 -16.63 -13.01 7.55
CA ARG A 286 -15.29 -12.98 6.93
C ARG A 286 -15.41 -12.66 5.45
N SER A 287 -14.64 -11.69 4.98
CA SER A 287 -14.58 -11.29 3.57
C SER A 287 -13.14 -11.06 3.16
N GLY A 288 -12.82 -11.24 1.88
CA GLY A 288 -11.46 -11.04 1.40
C GLY A 288 -11.07 -12.05 0.34
N LEU A 289 -9.76 -12.18 0.14
CA LEU A 289 -9.17 -12.94 -0.95
C LEU A 289 -8.01 -13.78 -0.43
N PHE A 290 -7.77 -14.92 -1.07
CA PHE A 290 -6.59 -15.75 -0.83
C PHE A 290 -6.14 -16.43 -2.13
N ILE A 291 -4.92 -16.95 -2.15
CA ILE A 291 -4.41 -17.87 -3.19
C ILE A 291 -4.09 -19.20 -2.51
N LYS A 292 -4.54 -20.32 -3.09
CA LYS A 292 -4.38 -21.70 -2.59
C LYS A 292 -5.06 -21.98 -1.25
N SER A 293 -4.71 -21.24 -0.20
CA SER A 293 -5.34 -21.38 1.11
C SER A 293 -5.29 -20.09 1.93
N GLU A 294 -6.27 -19.91 2.81
CA GLU A 294 -6.32 -18.81 3.77
C GLU A 294 -5.18 -18.84 4.82
N SER A 295 -4.45 -19.95 4.92
CA SER A 295 -3.30 -20.09 5.82
C SER A 295 -1.98 -19.67 5.18
N GLU A 296 -1.88 -19.67 3.85
CA GLU A 296 -0.62 -19.40 3.14
C GLU A 296 -0.50 -17.95 2.71
N GLN A 297 -1.44 -17.47 1.88
CA GLN A 297 -1.44 -16.13 1.29
C GLN A 297 -2.86 -15.61 1.23
N SER A 298 -3.19 -14.67 2.11
CA SER A 298 -4.55 -14.21 2.31
C SER A 298 -4.61 -12.78 2.82
N ASN A 299 -5.63 -12.06 2.39
CA ASN A 299 -6.02 -10.79 2.97
C ASN A 299 -7.50 -10.84 3.26
N VAL A 300 -7.83 -11.09 4.52
CA VAL A 300 -9.18 -11.36 5.00
C VAL A 300 -9.54 -10.39 6.10
N ASN A 301 -10.65 -9.69 5.95
CA ASN A 301 -11.27 -8.92 7.00
C ASN A 301 -12.15 -9.83 7.85
N SER A 302 -11.98 -9.75 9.17
CA SER A 302 -12.94 -10.29 10.15
C SER A 302 -13.83 -9.15 10.62
N LEU A 303 -15.13 -9.31 10.47
CA LEU A 303 -16.14 -8.31 10.80
C LEU A 303 -17.02 -8.81 11.95
N ILE A 304 -17.15 -7.95 12.97
CA ILE A 304 -18.08 -8.09 14.10
C ILE A 304 -18.82 -6.76 14.30
N TRP A 305 -19.85 -6.73 15.13
CA TRP A 305 -20.49 -5.45 15.51
C TRP A 305 -20.22 -5.08 16.97
N ALA A 306 -20.31 -3.80 17.28
CA ALA A 306 -20.27 -3.32 18.65
C ALA A 306 -21.60 -3.63 19.35
N ILE A 307 -21.51 -4.07 20.61
CA ILE A 307 -22.67 -4.32 21.48
C ILE A 307 -22.89 -3.06 22.33
N GLU A 308 -24.07 -2.44 22.23
CA GLU A 308 -24.43 -1.19 22.92
C GLU A 308 -25.19 -1.48 24.21
N THR A 309 -24.53 -1.36 25.36
CA THR A 309 -25.09 -1.77 26.65
C THR A 309 -25.61 -0.61 27.50
N ALA A 310 -25.37 0.65 27.11
CA ALA A 310 -25.63 1.80 27.97
C ALA A 310 -26.91 2.56 27.59
N ASP A 311 -27.24 2.65 26.29
CA ASP A 311 -28.39 3.42 25.81
C ASP A 311 -29.33 2.54 24.96
N PRO A 312 -30.56 2.22 25.45
CA PRO A 312 -31.57 1.51 24.69
C PRO A 312 -31.92 2.17 23.35
N ARG A 313 -31.90 3.51 23.31
CA ARG A 313 -32.19 4.26 22.09
C ARG A 313 -31.08 4.04 21.06
N ALA A 314 -29.82 4.13 21.44
CA ALA A 314 -28.70 3.80 20.56
C ALA A 314 -28.71 2.31 20.16
N ALA A 315 -29.02 1.41 21.09
CA ALA A 315 -29.09 -0.03 20.87
C ALA A 315 -30.14 -0.41 19.81
N ILE A 316 -31.26 0.32 19.72
CA ILE A 316 -32.26 0.18 18.63
C ILE A 316 -31.80 0.92 17.37
N ALA A 317 -31.38 2.18 17.51
CA ALA A 317 -31.18 3.10 16.39
C ALA A 317 -29.97 2.79 15.51
N ARG A 318 -28.93 2.16 16.07
CA ARG A 318 -27.62 2.01 15.42
C ARG A 318 -27.19 0.55 15.36
N TRP A 319 -26.39 0.24 14.34
CA TRP A 319 -25.66 -1.03 14.25
C TRP A 319 -24.28 -0.76 13.65
N THR A 320 -23.27 -0.77 14.51
CA THR A 320 -21.90 -0.35 14.18
C THR A 320 -21.03 -1.56 13.93
N TRP A 321 -20.44 -1.64 12.74
CA TRP A 321 -19.56 -2.73 12.34
C TRP A 321 -18.09 -2.36 12.49
N VAL A 322 -17.31 -3.28 13.03
CA VAL A 322 -15.87 -3.19 13.22
C VAL A 322 -15.20 -4.28 12.38
N SER A 323 -14.24 -3.87 11.54
CA SER A 323 -13.45 -4.75 10.70
C SER A 323 -12.02 -4.82 11.21
N THR A 324 -11.48 -6.03 11.29
CA THR A 324 -10.08 -6.29 11.66
C THR A 324 -9.40 -7.04 10.50
N PRO A 325 -8.41 -6.44 9.82
CA PRO A 325 -7.74 -7.07 8.70
C PRO A 325 -6.68 -8.07 9.17
N VAL A 326 -6.78 -9.30 8.64
CA VAL A 326 -5.85 -10.40 8.86
C VAL A 326 -5.12 -10.68 7.55
N LEU A 327 -3.84 -10.27 7.50
CA LEU A 327 -2.97 -10.49 6.36
C LEU A 327 -2.02 -11.64 6.67
N ARG A 328 -1.84 -12.53 5.69
CA ARG A 328 -0.85 -13.61 5.71
C ARG A 328 -0.20 -13.67 4.34
N ASP A 329 1.13 -13.79 4.33
CA ASP A 329 1.88 -14.04 3.12
C ASP A 329 3.14 -14.82 3.48
N SER A 330 3.12 -16.12 3.19
CA SER A 330 4.25 -17.04 3.43
C SER A 330 5.48 -16.71 2.57
N TRP A 331 5.29 -15.94 1.49
CA TRP A 331 6.34 -15.51 0.58
C TRP A 331 6.77 -14.06 0.80
N ALA A 332 6.26 -13.37 1.83
CA ALA A 332 6.60 -11.98 2.12
C ALA A 332 8.12 -11.71 2.21
N TRP A 333 8.91 -12.71 2.57
CA TRP A 333 10.38 -12.63 2.65
C TRP A 333 11.04 -12.25 1.32
N VAL A 334 10.42 -12.55 0.16
CA VAL A 334 11.00 -12.20 -1.15
C VAL A 334 11.10 -10.67 -1.34
N HIS A 335 10.23 -9.91 -0.68
CA HIS A 335 10.30 -8.45 -0.64
C HIS A 335 11.49 -7.93 0.19
N GLY A 336 12.15 -8.80 0.96
CA GLY A 336 13.44 -8.53 1.59
C GLY A 336 14.56 -8.22 0.59
N LEU A 337 14.37 -8.54 -0.70
CA LEU A 337 15.24 -8.08 -1.80
C LEU A 337 15.48 -6.55 -1.73
N GLN A 338 14.45 -5.77 -1.36
CA GLN A 338 14.55 -4.32 -1.26
C GLN A 338 15.61 -3.86 -0.25
N PHE A 339 15.91 -4.65 0.78
CA PHE A 339 17.00 -4.37 1.71
C PHE A 339 18.35 -4.30 0.99
N PHE A 340 18.62 -5.28 0.12
CA PHE A 340 19.87 -5.35 -0.63
C PHE A 340 19.95 -4.27 -1.70
N LEU A 341 18.83 -3.98 -2.38
CA LEU A 341 18.77 -2.91 -3.36
C LEU A 341 19.02 -1.55 -2.71
N GLY A 342 18.28 -1.21 -1.64
CA GLY A 342 18.46 0.03 -0.88
C GLY A 342 19.84 0.13 -0.23
N GLY A 343 20.34 -0.96 0.34
CA GLY A 343 21.68 -1.04 0.94
C GLY A 343 22.80 -0.80 -0.07
N SER A 344 22.66 -1.32 -1.30
CA SER A 344 23.61 -1.05 -2.39
C SER A 344 23.64 0.44 -2.77
N VAL A 345 22.48 1.09 -2.89
CA VAL A 345 22.42 2.53 -3.16
C VAL A 345 23.02 3.34 -2.02
N LEU A 346 22.67 3.02 -0.76
CA LEU A 346 23.22 3.68 0.42
C LEU A 346 24.74 3.59 0.46
N ALA A 347 25.30 2.40 0.22
CA ALA A 347 26.73 2.18 0.18
C ALA A 347 27.40 3.07 -0.89
N ASN A 348 26.80 3.21 -2.08
CA ASN A 348 27.31 4.10 -3.11
C ASN A 348 27.17 5.59 -2.78
N LEU A 349 26.09 6.00 -2.10
CA LEU A 349 25.93 7.38 -1.61
C LEU A 349 26.99 7.75 -0.59
N VAL A 350 27.40 6.82 0.29
CA VAL A 350 28.52 7.06 1.22
C VAL A 350 29.80 7.38 0.47
N VAL A 351 30.10 6.66 -0.62
CA VAL A 351 31.28 6.93 -1.47
C VAL A 351 31.18 8.33 -2.10
N LEU A 352 30.00 8.69 -2.63
CA LEU A 352 29.74 10.03 -3.17
C LEU A 352 29.93 11.12 -2.12
N LEU A 353 29.44 10.90 -0.89
CA LEU A 353 29.59 11.86 0.22
C LEU A 353 31.06 12.04 0.62
N VAL A 354 31.85 10.97 0.69
CA VAL A 354 33.29 11.04 0.98
C VAL A 354 34.00 11.86 -0.12
N ALA A 355 33.73 11.57 -1.40
CA ALA A 355 34.31 12.31 -2.51
C ALA A 355 33.88 13.80 -2.53
N THR A 356 32.61 14.07 -2.24
CA THR A 356 32.04 15.42 -2.15
C THR A 356 32.69 16.21 -1.00
N TYR A 357 32.77 15.61 0.19
CA TYR A 357 33.39 16.20 1.37
C TYR A 357 34.86 16.53 1.13
N ARG A 358 35.62 15.62 0.51
CA ARG A 358 37.04 15.85 0.21
C ARG A 358 37.23 16.99 -0.79
N ASN A 359 36.42 17.06 -1.84
CA ASN A 359 36.43 18.17 -2.80
C ASN A 359 36.09 19.50 -2.11
N PHE A 360 35.10 19.51 -1.23
CA PHE A 360 34.72 20.70 -0.45
C PHE A 360 35.88 21.17 0.45
N ARG A 361 36.58 20.25 1.13
CA ARG A 361 37.78 20.55 1.92
C ARG A 361 38.94 21.11 1.08
N LEU A 362 38.96 20.84 -0.22
CA LEU A 362 39.91 21.39 -1.19
C LEU A 362 39.43 22.71 -1.82
N GLY A 363 38.34 23.30 -1.31
CA GLY A 363 37.78 24.57 -1.80
C GLY A 363 36.96 24.45 -3.08
N LYS A 364 36.61 23.23 -3.52
CA LYS A 364 35.83 22.98 -4.73
C LYS A 364 34.40 22.60 -4.37
N LEU A 365 33.43 23.41 -4.82
CA LEU A 365 32.01 23.09 -4.68
C LEU A 365 31.57 22.15 -5.81
N TRP A 366 31.50 20.85 -5.53
CA TRP A 366 31.15 19.81 -6.48
C TRP A 366 30.26 18.75 -5.83
N ILE A 367 29.19 18.35 -6.50
CA ILE A 367 28.28 17.27 -6.10
C ILE A 367 28.06 16.40 -7.35
N GLY A 368 28.46 15.13 -7.27
CA GLY A 368 28.28 14.16 -8.35
C GLY A 368 26.84 13.64 -8.46
N ASP A 369 26.58 12.80 -9.46
CA ASP A 369 25.29 12.13 -9.64
C ASP A 369 25.08 11.01 -8.60
N ALA A 370 23.96 11.06 -7.88
CA ALA A 370 23.57 9.98 -6.97
C ALA A 370 23.18 8.69 -7.71
N PHE A 371 22.74 8.78 -8.98
CA PHE A 371 22.17 7.67 -9.74
C PHE A 371 23.19 6.92 -10.62
N VAL A 372 24.45 7.33 -10.67
CA VAL A 372 25.48 6.66 -11.49
C VAL A 372 25.68 5.19 -11.13
N SER A 373 25.58 4.85 -9.85
CA SER A 373 25.65 3.46 -9.39
C SER A 373 24.40 2.67 -9.78
N LEU A 374 23.23 3.26 -9.54
CA LEU A 374 21.91 2.71 -9.89
C LEU A 374 21.80 2.39 -11.38
N SER A 375 22.24 3.31 -12.25
CA SER A 375 22.07 3.16 -13.70
C SER A 375 22.81 1.94 -14.26
N THR A 376 23.91 1.50 -13.63
CA THR A 376 24.71 0.35 -14.10
C THR A 376 24.09 -0.99 -13.77
N SER A 377 23.32 -1.09 -12.68
CA SER A 377 22.63 -2.31 -12.26
C SER A 377 21.11 -2.25 -12.49
N GLN A 378 20.62 -1.20 -13.13
CA GLN A 378 19.19 -0.88 -13.19
C GLN A 378 18.35 -2.03 -13.76
N MET A 379 18.76 -2.58 -14.91
CA MET A 379 18.05 -3.70 -15.56
C MET A 379 18.04 -4.97 -14.70
N LEU A 380 19.17 -5.28 -14.07
CA LEU A 380 19.26 -6.43 -13.16
C LEU A 380 18.33 -6.23 -11.95
N ASN A 381 18.32 -5.04 -11.36
CA ASN A 381 17.44 -4.70 -10.24
C ASN A 381 15.97 -4.87 -10.62
N GLY A 382 15.56 -4.39 -11.81
CA GLY A 382 14.21 -4.60 -12.33
C GLY A 382 13.88 -6.08 -12.56
N MET A 383 14.80 -6.86 -13.12
CA MET A 383 14.64 -8.31 -13.31
C MET A 383 14.49 -9.05 -11.98
N LEU A 384 15.29 -8.70 -10.96
CA LEU A 384 15.19 -9.29 -9.63
C LEU A 384 13.83 -9.02 -8.99
N VAL A 385 13.27 -7.81 -9.16
CA VAL A 385 11.91 -7.50 -8.70
C VAL A 385 10.87 -8.36 -9.43
N PHE A 386 10.99 -8.53 -10.75
CA PHE A 386 10.09 -9.44 -11.49
C PHE A 386 10.18 -10.89 -11.01
N VAL A 387 11.39 -11.39 -10.74
CA VAL A 387 11.58 -12.73 -10.17
C VAL A 387 10.95 -12.82 -8.78
N SER A 388 11.07 -11.78 -7.95
CA SER A 388 10.43 -11.75 -6.63
C SER A 388 8.90 -11.82 -6.73
N TRP A 389 8.30 -11.10 -7.69
CA TRP A 389 6.86 -11.19 -7.95
C TRP A 389 6.45 -12.56 -8.47
N PHE A 390 7.24 -13.16 -9.35
CA PHE A 390 6.99 -14.51 -9.85
C PHE A 390 7.01 -15.55 -8.71
N MET A 391 7.98 -15.46 -7.79
CA MET A 391 8.07 -16.32 -6.61
C MET A 391 6.88 -16.12 -5.66
N ASN A 392 6.39 -14.89 -5.52
CA ASN A 392 5.20 -14.56 -4.74
C ASN A 392 3.88 -14.79 -5.52
N GLU A 393 3.91 -15.50 -6.66
CA GLU A 393 2.76 -15.72 -7.53
C GLU A 393 1.98 -14.45 -7.94
N PHE A 394 2.68 -13.31 -7.95
CA PHE A 394 2.12 -11.97 -8.15
C PHE A 394 1.06 -11.58 -7.11
N TRP A 395 1.07 -12.20 -5.92
CA TRP A 395 0.11 -11.94 -4.84
C TRP A 395 0.09 -10.46 -4.45
N SER A 396 1.24 -9.88 -4.05
CA SER A 396 1.31 -8.48 -3.62
C SER A 396 0.86 -7.49 -4.69
N LEU A 397 1.14 -7.78 -5.98
CA LEU A 397 0.63 -6.98 -7.09
C LEU A 397 -0.90 -7.06 -7.21
N HIS A 398 -1.48 -8.25 -7.11
CA HIS A 398 -2.94 -8.42 -7.17
C HIS A 398 -3.61 -7.80 -5.93
N GLU A 399 -3.02 -7.97 -4.76
CA GLU A 399 -3.48 -7.39 -3.51
C GLU A 399 -3.58 -5.85 -3.62
N PHE A 400 -2.54 -5.21 -4.18
CA PHE A 400 -2.57 -3.78 -4.50
C PHE A 400 -3.64 -3.41 -5.54
N CYS A 401 -3.78 -4.18 -6.61
CA CYS A 401 -4.80 -3.93 -7.63
C CYS A 401 -6.21 -4.05 -7.06
N PHE A 402 -6.47 -5.03 -6.18
CA PHE A 402 -7.75 -5.17 -5.48
C PHE A 402 -7.98 -4.03 -4.49
N HIS A 403 -6.99 -3.64 -3.70
CA HIS A 403 -7.09 -2.46 -2.84
C HIS A 403 -7.52 -1.22 -3.63
N LEU A 404 -6.83 -0.90 -4.73
CA LEU A 404 -7.21 0.20 -5.63
C LEU A 404 -8.60 -0.01 -6.25
N GLY A 405 -8.92 -1.25 -6.63
CA GLY A 405 -10.21 -1.60 -7.19
C GLY A 405 -11.36 -1.47 -6.18
N ARG A 406 -11.12 -1.63 -4.88
CA ARG A 406 -12.12 -1.41 -3.83
C ARG A 406 -12.34 0.07 -3.58
N ASP A 407 -11.27 0.86 -3.55
CA ASP A 407 -11.34 2.32 -3.41
C ASP A 407 -12.09 2.98 -4.58
N VAL A 408 -11.83 2.54 -5.81
CA VAL A 408 -12.51 3.06 -7.01
C VAL A 408 -13.98 2.62 -7.07
N SER A 409 -14.29 1.42 -6.56
CA SER A 409 -15.64 0.84 -6.60
C SER A 409 -16.50 1.21 -5.40
N GLU A 410 -15.95 1.89 -4.39
CA GLU A 410 -16.62 2.18 -3.11
C GLU A 410 -17.14 0.89 -2.43
N LEU A 411 -16.42 -0.21 -2.63
CA LEU A 411 -16.68 -1.49 -1.96
C LEU A 411 -15.90 -1.55 -0.64
N GLU A 412 -16.11 -2.62 0.12
CA GLU A 412 -15.33 -2.86 1.34
C GLU A 412 -13.83 -2.77 1.07
N THR A 413 -13.15 -1.90 1.81
CA THR A 413 -11.72 -1.62 1.69
C THR A 413 -10.88 -2.78 2.21
N ILE A 414 -9.80 -3.08 1.49
CA ILE A 414 -8.81 -4.09 1.86
C ILE A 414 -7.57 -3.35 2.38
N THR A 415 -6.99 -3.80 3.50
CA THR A 415 -5.78 -3.18 4.07
C THR A 415 -4.55 -3.84 3.47
N ILE A 416 -3.54 -3.06 3.04
CA ILE A 416 -2.32 -3.61 2.43
C ILE A 416 -1.07 -2.93 2.98
N TYR A 417 0.08 -3.57 2.79
CA TYR A 417 1.38 -2.95 3.00
C TYR A 417 1.83 -2.25 1.70
N GLU A 418 1.37 -1.01 1.48
CA GLU A 418 1.65 -0.26 0.25
C GLU A 418 3.14 -0.12 -0.08
N ASP A 419 4.01 -0.09 0.93
CA ASP A 419 5.44 0.07 0.78
C ASP A 419 6.07 -1.02 -0.10
N HIS A 420 5.56 -2.26 -0.07
CA HIS A 420 6.06 -3.37 -0.92
C HIS A 420 5.93 -3.03 -2.40
N VAL A 421 4.70 -2.80 -2.85
CA VAL A 421 4.40 -2.57 -4.25
C VAL A 421 4.93 -1.22 -4.71
N ARG A 422 4.96 -0.21 -3.84
CA ARG A 422 5.52 1.10 -4.16
C ARG A 422 7.02 1.05 -4.45
N ALA A 423 7.81 0.35 -3.62
CA ALA A 423 9.25 0.20 -3.83
C ALA A 423 9.56 -0.67 -5.07
N ASP A 424 8.80 -1.75 -5.27
CA ASP A 424 8.92 -2.63 -6.43
C ASP A 424 8.59 -1.88 -7.73
N LEU A 425 7.44 -1.19 -7.79
CA LEU A 425 7.03 -0.41 -8.95
C LEU A 425 7.98 0.74 -9.24
N LEU A 426 8.53 1.43 -8.24
CA LEU A 426 9.53 2.47 -8.46
C LEU A 426 10.81 1.88 -9.08
N THR A 427 11.26 0.73 -8.61
CA THR A 427 12.43 0.03 -9.16
C THR A 427 12.19 -0.37 -10.62
N LEU A 428 11.02 -0.93 -10.93
CA LEU A 428 10.61 -1.27 -12.29
C LEU A 428 10.47 -0.04 -13.18
N TYR A 429 9.90 1.05 -12.66
CA TYR A 429 9.71 2.30 -13.38
C TYR A 429 11.05 2.94 -13.76
N MET A 430 11.97 3.06 -12.81
CA MET A 430 13.33 3.55 -13.07
C MET A 430 14.07 2.65 -14.07
N SER A 431 13.80 1.35 -14.06
CA SER A 431 14.31 0.41 -15.07
C SER A 431 13.74 0.71 -16.45
N ALA A 432 12.42 0.87 -16.57
CA ALA A 432 11.80 1.28 -17.82
C ALA A 432 12.37 2.61 -18.35
N CYS A 433 12.55 3.62 -17.49
CA CYS A 433 13.22 4.86 -17.87
C CYS A 433 14.65 4.62 -18.36
N GLY A 434 15.46 3.82 -17.66
CA GLY A 434 16.80 3.48 -18.11
C GLY A 434 16.83 2.83 -19.49
N LEU A 435 15.90 1.91 -19.77
CA LEU A 435 15.74 1.28 -21.08
C LEU A 435 15.32 2.28 -22.16
N ILE A 436 14.32 3.13 -21.88
CA ILE A 436 13.87 4.19 -22.80
C ILE A 436 15.03 5.11 -23.17
N GLY A 437 15.82 5.56 -22.19
CA GLY A 437 16.97 6.42 -22.43
C GLY A 437 18.03 5.74 -23.28
N THR A 438 18.28 4.45 -23.05
CA THR A 438 19.21 3.66 -23.86
C THR A 438 18.71 3.52 -25.31
N LEU A 439 17.45 3.17 -25.52
CA LEU A 439 16.85 3.01 -26.85
C LEU A 439 16.77 4.32 -27.64
N LEU A 440 16.47 5.42 -26.94
CA LEU A 440 16.42 6.75 -27.56
C LEU A 440 17.80 7.39 -27.69
N HIS A 441 18.87 6.77 -27.19
CA HIS A 441 20.20 7.37 -27.07
C HIS A 441 20.14 8.75 -26.41
N GLU A 442 19.43 8.82 -25.27
CA GLU A 442 19.24 10.04 -24.49
C GLU A 442 19.46 9.80 -22.99
N ARG A 443 19.87 10.87 -22.29
CA ARG A 443 19.99 10.87 -20.83
C ARG A 443 18.66 11.32 -20.23
N ILE A 444 18.05 10.46 -19.41
CA ILE A 444 16.84 10.77 -18.66
C ILE A 444 17.24 11.21 -17.27
N ASP A 445 16.81 12.42 -16.90
CA ASP A 445 17.04 12.97 -15.58
C ASP A 445 16.35 12.12 -14.51
N PRO A 446 17.09 11.59 -13.51
CA PRO A 446 16.51 10.86 -12.40
C PRO A 446 15.41 11.63 -11.65
N LEU A 447 15.54 12.95 -11.52
CA LEU A 447 14.52 13.79 -10.88
C LEU A 447 13.19 13.72 -11.63
N ILE A 448 13.22 13.77 -12.97
CA ILE A 448 12.01 13.70 -13.81
C ILE A 448 11.41 12.31 -13.71
N ALA A 449 12.22 11.26 -13.80
CA ALA A 449 11.73 9.88 -13.70
C ALA A 449 11.05 9.63 -12.35
N VAL A 450 11.69 10.00 -11.24
CA VAL A 450 11.12 9.83 -9.90
C VAL A 450 9.87 10.69 -9.71
N ALA A 451 9.88 11.95 -10.15
CA ALA A 451 8.71 12.82 -10.06
C ALA A 451 7.52 12.27 -10.86
N CYS A 452 7.74 11.83 -12.11
CA CYS A 452 6.71 11.21 -12.94
C CYS A 452 6.12 9.95 -12.30
N PHE A 453 6.96 9.09 -11.70
CA PHE A 453 6.48 7.94 -10.95
C PHE A 453 5.52 8.35 -9.82
N PHE A 454 5.90 9.30 -8.97
CA PHE A 454 5.06 9.73 -7.85
C PHE A 454 3.78 10.42 -8.31
N ILE A 455 3.81 11.19 -9.40
CA ILE A 455 2.60 11.75 -10.01
C ILE A 455 1.62 10.62 -10.41
N GLY A 456 2.14 9.58 -11.07
CA GLY A 456 1.33 8.43 -11.47
C GLY A 456 0.83 7.59 -10.29
N TYR A 457 1.70 7.32 -9.32
CA TYR A 457 1.40 6.44 -8.19
C TYR A 457 0.51 7.12 -7.14
N GLU A 458 0.83 8.34 -6.68
CA GLU A 458 -0.03 9.07 -5.72
C GLU A 458 -1.32 9.57 -6.37
N GLY A 459 -1.22 10.04 -7.61
CA GLY A 459 -2.37 10.51 -8.39
C GLY A 459 -3.26 9.39 -8.94
N ARG A 460 -2.96 8.10 -8.65
CA ARG A 460 -3.58 6.94 -9.33
C ARG A 460 -5.11 6.96 -9.35
N VAL A 461 -5.75 7.25 -8.21
CA VAL A 461 -7.22 7.27 -8.10
C VAL A 461 -7.80 8.43 -8.90
N ALA A 462 -7.20 9.62 -8.81
CA ALA A 462 -7.64 10.81 -9.54
C ALA A 462 -7.49 10.60 -11.05
N ILE A 463 -6.34 10.07 -11.49
CA ILE A 463 -6.08 9.76 -12.89
C ILE A 463 -7.09 8.73 -13.40
N ILE A 464 -7.32 7.61 -12.69
CA ILE A 464 -8.31 6.60 -13.11
C ILE A 464 -9.70 7.21 -13.29
N LYS A 465 -10.12 8.12 -12.39
CA LYS A 465 -11.41 8.81 -12.48
C LYS A 465 -11.51 9.73 -13.71
N LEU A 466 -10.40 10.24 -14.24
CA LEU A 466 -10.37 11.00 -15.50
C LEU A 466 -10.60 10.13 -16.74
N PHE A 467 -10.43 8.80 -16.64
CA PHE A 467 -10.59 7.86 -17.77
C PHE A 467 -11.72 6.85 -17.50
N PRO A 468 -12.98 7.16 -17.86
CA PRO A 468 -14.14 6.33 -17.51
C PRO A 468 -14.08 4.88 -18.01
N ALA A 469 -13.43 4.63 -19.16
CA ALA A 469 -13.26 3.28 -19.69
C ALA A 469 -12.38 2.40 -18.78
N VAL A 470 -11.27 2.96 -18.28
CA VAL A 470 -10.36 2.28 -17.33
C VAL A 470 -11.06 2.07 -16.00
N ALA A 471 -11.73 3.10 -15.48
CA ALA A 471 -12.49 2.99 -14.24
C ALA A 471 -13.58 1.91 -14.33
N ARG A 472 -14.28 1.79 -15.46
CA ARG A 472 -15.32 0.77 -15.68
C ARG A 472 -14.75 -0.65 -15.64
N GLU A 473 -13.59 -0.89 -16.27
CA GLU A 473 -12.94 -2.20 -16.25
C GLU A 473 -12.55 -2.61 -14.82
N ILE A 474 -11.91 -1.69 -14.09
CA ILE A 474 -11.52 -1.89 -12.69
C ILE A 474 -12.75 -2.20 -11.83
N LYS A 475 -13.81 -1.39 -11.95
CA LYS A 475 -15.06 -1.59 -11.20
C LYS A 475 -15.73 -2.92 -11.54
N ALA A 476 -15.83 -3.26 -12.82
CA ALA A 476 -16.50 -4.49 -13.26
C ALA A 476 -15.76 -5.74 -12.76
N TYR A 477 -14.43 -5.75 -12.83
CA TYR A 477 -13.64 -6.88 -12.35
C TYR A 477 -13.66 -6.97 -10.81
N SER A 478 -13.43 -5.85 -10.11
CA SER A 478 -13.47 -5.79 -8.63
C SER A 478 -14.83 -6.22 -8.08
N PHE A 479 -15.93 -5.73 -8.68
CA PHE A 479 -17.29 -6.11 -8.30
C PHE A 479 -17.56 -7.60 -8.56
N ARG A 480 -17.16 -8.14 -9.72
CA ARG A 480 -17.33 -9.58 -10.00
C ARG A 480 -16.58 -10.44 -8.97
N ALA A 481 -15.34 -10.09 -8.64
CA ALA A 481 -14.57 -10.80 -7.63
C ALA A 481 -15.24 -10.70 -6.25
N TYR A 482 -15.73 -9.53 -5.85
CA TYR A 482 -16.49 -9.36 -4.60
C TYR A 482 -17.75 -10.23 -4.56
N MET A 483 -18.50 -10.29 -5.67
CA MET A 483 -19.72 -11.08 -5.75
C MET A 483 -19.49 -12.58 -5.74
N LYS A 484 -18.28 -13.08 -6.07
CA LYS A 484 -17.93 -14.50 -5.92
C LYS A 484 -17.93 -14.95 -4.45
N GLY A 485 -17.71 -14.03 -3.50
CA GLY A 485 -17.72 -14.33 -2.07
C GLY A 485 -19.10 -14.58 -1.49
N MET A 486 -20.16 -14.12 -2.15
CA MET A 486 -21.50 -14.56 -1.81
C MET A 486 -21.68 -16.00 -2.27
N GLN A 487 -21.78 -16.92 -1.30
CA GLN A 487 -22.05 -18.33 -1.58
C GLN A 487 -23.38 -18.45 -2.32
N ARG A 488 -23.30 -18.94 -3.55
CA ARG A 488 -24.48 -19.32 -4.33
C ARG A 488 -24.81 -20.78 -4.02
N PRO A 489 -26.10 -21.14 -4.05
CA PRO A 489 -26.49 -22.54 -3.98
C PRO A 489 -25.81 -23.33 -5.10
N LEU A 490 -25.46 -24.59 -4.80
CA LEU A 490 -25.02 -25.55 -5.81
C LEU A 490 -26.12 -25.69 -6.89
N ALA A 491 -25.70 -25.84 -8.16
CA ALA A 491 -26.61 -26.04 -9.27
C ALA A 491 -27.54 -27.23 -8.99
N GLY A 492 -28.86 -27.03 -9.13
CA GLY A 492 -29.88 -28.03 -8.81
C GLY A 492 -30.31 -28.10 -7.34
N GLN A 493 -29.66 -27.36 -6.43
CA GLN A 493 -30.07 -27.24 -5.01
C GLN A 493 -30.62 -25.86 -4.64
N GLU A 494 -30.77 -24.97 -5.62
CA GLU A 494 -31.23 -23.60 -5.43
C GLU A 494 -32.58 -23.53 -4.72
N GLU A 495 -33.55 -24.33 -5.14
CA GLU A 495 -34.87 -24.34 -4.53
C GLU A 495 -34.84 -24.89 -3.11
N LYS A 496 -34.08 -25.97 -2.87
CA LYS A 496 -33.90 -26.55 -1.53
C LYS A 496 -33.26 -25.53 -0.58
N GLN A 497 -32.23 -24.81 -1.03
CA GLN A 497 -31.57 -23.80 -0.22
C GLN A 497 -32.44 -22.56 0.01
N ARG A 498 -33.19 -22.10 -1.00
CA ARG A 498 -34.17 -21.01 -0.85
C ARG A 498 -35.29 -21.37 0.13
N ARG A 499 -35.70 -22.65 0.18
CA ARG A 499 -36.67 -23.15 1.16
C ARG A 499 -36.09 -23.22 2.58
N MET A 500 -34.78 -23.43 2.73
CA MET A 500 -34.12 -23.45 4.05
C MET A 500 -33.88 -22.05 4.60
N SER A 501 -33.41 -21.12 3.76
CA SER A 501 -33.06 -19.77 4.19
C SER A 501 -33.13 -18.76 3.04
N PRO A 502 -33.74 -17.58 3.26
CA PRO A 502 -33.61 -16.45 2.36
C PRO A 502 -32.29 -15.66 2.56
N MET A 503 -31.54 -15.93 3.63
CA MET A 503 -30.27 -15.29 3.93
C MET A 503 -29.09 -16.05 3.31
N GLN A 504 -28.07 -15.31 2.89
CA GLN A 504 -26.87 -15.83 2.23
C GLN A 504 -25.67 -15.84 3.18
N LEU A 505 -24.61 -16.56 2.81
CA LEU A 505 -23.33 -16.53 3.51
C LEU A 505 -22.30 -15.83 2.63
N TYR A 506 -21.47 -14.96 3.23
CA TYR A 506 -20.27 -14.47 2.58
C TYR A 506 -19.05 -15.21 3.11
N THR A 507 -18.16 -15.62 2.21
CA THR A 507 -16.88 -16.25 2.56
C THR A 507 -15.74 -15.60 1.80
N PRO A 508 -14.50 -15.65 2.33
CA PRO A 508 -13.31 -15.33 1.55
C PRO A 508 -13.26 -16.17 0.27
N VAL A 509 -12.66 -15.61 -0.79
CA VAL A 509 -12.66 -16.19 -2.13
C VAL A 509 -11.24 -16.50 -2.57
N GLU A 510 -11.06 -17.66 -3.21
CA GLU A 510 -9.82 -17.98 -3.89
C GLU A 510 -9.68 -17.19 -5.19
N LEU A 511 -8.50 -16.58 -5.41
CA LEU A 511 -8.21 -15.84 -6.63
C LEU A 511 -7.78 -16.79 -7.76
N ASP A 512 -8.75 -17.48 -8.35
CA ASP A 512 -8.49 -18.46 -9.42
C ASP A 512 -8.23 -17.82 -10.79
N GLU A 513 -8.95 -16.73 -11.11
CA GLU A 513 -8.90 -16.08 -12.41
C GLU A 513 -8.05 -14.81 -12.37
N ARG A 514 -6.75 -14.88 -12.68
CA ARG A 514 -5.88 -13.69 -12.74
C ARG A 514 -6.05 -12.96 -14.08
N SER A 515 -6.51 -11.71 -14.04
CA SER A 515 -6.73 -10.90 -15.25
C SER A 515 -5.59 -9.91 -15.48
N SER A 516 -4.82 -10.12 -16.56
CA SER A 516 -3.80 -9.16 -17.00
C SER A 516 -4.40 -7.81 -17.39
N ARG A 517 -5.62 -7.80 -17.94
CA ARG A 517 -6.35 -6.56 -18.28
C ARG A 517 -6.65 -5.73 -17.04
N PHE A 518 -7.06 -6.38 -15.95
CA PHE A 518 -7.32 -5.73 -14.67
C PHE A 518 -6.03 -5.12 -14.09
N VAL A 519 -4.94 -5.89 -14.06
CA VAL A 519 -3.64 -5.41 -13.58
C VAL A 519 -3.14 -4.23 -14.41
N LEU A 520 -3.20 -4.31 -15.74
CA LEU A 520 -2.80 -3.22 -16.63
C LEU A 520 -3.69 -1.97 -16.45
N ALA A 521 -4.99 -2.14 -16.22
CA ALA A 521 -5.89 -1.04 -15.92
C ALA A 521 -5.54 -0.35 -14.59
N CYS A 522 -5.19 -1.12 -13.56
CA CYS A 522 -4.73 -0.59 -12.27
C CYS A 522 -3.38 0.12 -12.37
N LEU A 523 -2.44 -0.39 -13.19
CA LEU A 523 -1.13 0.22 -13.43
C LEU A 523 -1.15 1.36 -14.46
N PHE A 524 -2.28 1.59 -15.14
CA PHE A 524 -2.44 2.59 -16.19
C PHE A 524 -1.92 3.99 -15.80
N PRO A 525 -2.19 4.54 -14.59
CA PRO A 525 -1.67 5.85 -14.20
C PRO A 525 -0.14 5.92 -14.20
N VAL A 526 0.53 4.87 -13.69
CA VAL A 526 1.99 4.80 -13.67
C VAL A 526 2.52 4.68 -15.09
N LEU A 527 1.94 3.79 -15.91
CA LEU A 527 2.33 3.60 -17.31
C LEU A 527 2.12 4.87 -18.16
N LEU A 528 1.05 5.62 -17.91
CA LEU A 528 0.74 6.88 -18.58
C LEU A 528 1.87 7.91 -18.39
N THR A 529 2.46 7.98 -17.19
CA THR A 529 3.57 8.90 -16.94
C THR A 529 4.87 8.53 -17.66
N LEU A 530 5.05 7.28 -18.09
CA LEU A 530 6.18 6.92 -18.97
C LEU A 530 6.07 7.62 -20.33
N LEU A 531 4.85 7.91 -20.82
CA LEU A 531 4.67 8.70 -22.04
C LEU A 531 5.21 10.12 -21.84
N LEU A 532 5.08 10.71 -20.65
CA LEU A 532 5.67 12.02 -20.34
C LEU A 532 7.20 11.96 -20.39
N VAL A 533 7.82 10.89 -19.91
CA VAL A 533 9.27 10.68 -19.99
C VAL A 533 9.71 10.52 -21.45
N ILE A 534 8.97 9.78 -22.27
CA ILE A 534 9.24 9.63 -23.71
C ILE A 534 9.12 10.99 -24.41
N LEU A 535 8.05 11.74 -24.17
CA LEU A 535 7.86 13.09 -24.73
C LEU A 535 8.96 14.05 -24.30
N TYR A 536 9.40 13.99 -23.04
CA TYR A 536 10.53 14.75 -22.56
C TYR A 536 11.82 14.39 -23.31
N ALA A 537 12.11 13.09 -23.44
CA ALA A 537 13.31 12.61 -24.13
C ALA A 537 13.30 12.98 -25.63
N THR A 538 12.15 12.86 -26.31
CA THR A 538 12.03 13.24 -27.73
C THR A 538 12.13 14.75 -27.92
N ALA A 539 11.45 15.56 -27.10
CA ALA A 539 11.55 17.01 -27.15
C ALA A 539 13.00 17.48 -26.91
N ARG A 540 13.69 16.86 -25.95
CA ARG A 540 15.10 17.11 -25.67
C ARG A 540 16.00 16.75 -26.86
N LYS A 541 15.78 15.60 -27.47
CA LYS A 541 16.52 15.14 -28.66
C LYS A 541 16.33 16.09 -29.84
N VAL A 542 15.11 16.60 -30.04
CA VAL A 542 14.82 17.61 -31.06
C VAL A 542 15.51 18.93 -30.73
N TYR A 543 15.45 19.38 -29.47
CA TYR A 543 16.11 20.60 -29.02
C TYR A 543 17.62 20.57 -29.27
N HIS A 544 18.30 19.48 -28.93
CA HIS A 544 19.74 19.32 -29.15
C HIS A 544 20.15 19.24 -30.62
N ARG A 545 19.24 18.77 -31.49
CA ARG A 545 19.46 18.80 -32.95
C ARG A 545 19.37 20.20 -33.53
N VAL A 546 18.46 21.04 -33.00
CA VAL A 546 18.27 22.42 -33.46
C VAL A 546 19.32 23.36 -32.83
N PHE A 547 19.67 23.13 -31.57
CA PHE A 547 20.63 23.93 -30.80
C PHE A 547 21.78 23.05 -30.29
N PRO A 548 22.77 22.72 -31.14
CA PRO A 548 23.91 21.90 -30.72
C PRO A 548 24.69 22.60 -29.59
N THR A 549 24.95 21.85 -28.51
CA THR A 549 25.69 22.36 -27.35
C THR A 549 27.09 22.85 -27.72
N ALA A 550 27.37 24.14 -27.51
CA ALA A 550 28.69 24.73 -27.70
C ALA A 550 29.72 24.09 -26.74
N ALA A 551 30.93 23.80 -27.24
CA ALA A 551 32.01 23.22 -26.45
C ALA A 551 32.43 24.15 -25.29
N HIS A 552 32.55 23.61 -24.07
CA HIS A 552 33.00 24.40 -22.93
C HIS A 552 34.53 24.54 -22.97
N VAL A 553 35.00 25.70 -23.46
CA VAL A 553 36.42 26.05 -23.51
C VAL A 553 36.79 26.85 -22.27
N GLN A 554 37.69 26.32 -21.44
CA GLN A 554 38.19 27.03 -20.26
C GLN A 554 39.27 28.03 -20.70
N LYS A 555 38.89 29.31 -20.85
CA LYS A 555 39.82 30.42 -21.17
C LYS A 555 40.56 30.85 -19.89
N ASN A 556 41.88 30.66 -19.85
CA ASN A 556 42.73 31.28 -18.82
C ASN A 556 43.07 32.72 -19.24
N THR A 557 43.01 33.65 -18.30
CA THR A 557 43.07 35.12 -18.48
C THR A 557 44.42 35.71 -18.91
N THR A 558 45.38 34.93 -19.41
CA THR A 558 46.73 35.44 -19.74
C THR A 558 47.36 34.82 -20.99
N GLY A 559 46.57 34.35 -21.96
CA GLY A 559 47.11 33.86 -23.23
C GLY A 559 46.21 34.23 -24.40
N THR A 560 46.77 34.93 -25.38
CA THR A 560 46.20 35.15 -26.72
C THR A 560 46.06 33.81 -27.45
N ALA A 561 44.99 33.07 -27.16
CA ALA A 561 44.56 31.96 -27.99
C ALA A 561 43.57 32.50 -29.03
N THR A 562 43.99 32.46 -30.29
CA THR A 562 43.22 32.71 -31.50
C THR A 562 41.88 31.95 -31.47
N SER A 563 40.84 32.55 -32.06
CA SER A 563 39.55 31.89 -32.27
C SER A 563 39.72 30.65 -33.16
N GLU A 564 39.90 29.48 -32.56
CA GLU A 564 39.73 28.21 -33.24
C GLU A 564 38.31 28.15 -33.81
N SER A 565 38.16 27.79 -35.09
CA SER A 565 36.85 27.70 -35.74
C SER A 565 36.02 26.57 -35.10
N ASP A 566 34.71 26.74 -34.99
CA ASP A 566 33.79 25.73 -34.43
C ASP A 566 33.97 24.35 -35.08
N GLU A 567 34.39 24.31 -36.35
CA GLU A 567 34.67 23.10 -37.13
C GLU A 567 35.88 22.30 -36.60
N THR A 568 36.94 22.99 -36.15
CA THR A 568 38.12 22.36 -35.54
C THR A 568 37.83 21.81 -34.14
N LEU A 569 36.99 22.51 -33.36
CA LEU A 569 36.50 22.02 -32.07
C LEU A 569 35.58 20.81 -32.23
N LEU A 570 34.75 20.77 -33.28
CA LEU A 570 33.92 19.61 -33.63
C LEU A 570 34.75 18.40 -34.08
N ALA A 571 35.85 18.61 -34.81
CA ALA A 571 36.78 17.55 -35.18
C ALA A 571 37.52 16.99 -33.95
N GLN A 572 38.00 17.85 -33.04
CA GLN A 572 38.61 17.43 -31.78
C GLN A 572 37.62 16.75 -30.83
N LYS A 573 36.33 17.09 -30.90
CA LYS A 573 35.28 16.44 -30.11
C LYS A 573 35.20 14.93 -30.40
N ARG A 574 35.49 14.50 -31.63
CA ARG A 574 35.48 13.09 -32.06
C ARG A 574 36.67 12.26 -31.57
N VAL A 575 37.74 12.90 -31.08
CA VAL A 575 38.93 12.22 -30.57
C VAL A 575 38.68 11.76 -29.12
N TYR A 576 38.99 10.50 -28.80
CA TYR A 576 38.90 9.99 -27.43
C TYR A 576 39.98 10.61 -26.53
N THR A 577 39.62 10.87 -25.27
CA THR A 577 40.57 11.25 -24.21
C THR A 577 41.49 10.07 -23.86
N ILE A 578 42.66 10.34 -23.28
CA ILE A 578 43.58 9.27 -22.81
C ILE A 578 42.88 8.44 -21.73
N PHE A 579 42.04 9.07 -20.89
CA PHE A 579 41.12 8.39 -19.97
C PHE A 579 40.17 7.41 -20.69
N GLU A 580 39.48 7.84 -21.74
CA GLU A 580 38.57 6.98 -22.53
C GLU A 580 39.33 5.81 -23.16
N LEU A 581 40.53 6.06 -23.68
CA LEU A 581 41.38 5.02 -24.28
C LEU A 581 41.92 4.01 -23.25
N ALA A 582 42.31 4.48 -22.06
CA ALA A 582 42.87 3.63 -21.00
C ALA A 582 41.78 2.80 -20.29
N THR A 583 40.61 3.37 -20.06
CA THR A 583 39.53 2.73 -19.29
C THR A 583 38.47 2.04 -20.15
N GLY A 584 38.39 2.39 -21.45
CA GLY A 584 37.33 1.96 -22.35
C GLY A 584 35.95 2.59 -22.04
N ALA A 585 35.88 3.57 -21.14
CA ALA A 585 34.62 4.17 -20.70
C ALA A 585 34.28 5.42 -21.52
N GLU A 586 33.30 5.32 -22.42
CA GLU A 586 32.86 6.43 -23.27
C GLU A 586 32.18 7.54 -22.44
N LEU A 587 32.72 8.76 -22.48
CA LEU A 587 32.20 9.89 -21.68
C LEU A 587 30.92 10.49 -22.28
N GLU A 588 30.81 10.49 -23.62
CA GLU A 588 29.69 11.14 -24.33
C GLU A 588 28.49 10.21 -24.53
N ASN A 589 28.72 8.93 -24.84
CA ASN A 589 27.67 7.96 -25.21
C ASN A 589 27.05 7.18 -24.03
N ARG A 590 27.15 7.71 -22.81
CA ARG A 590 26.39 7.14 -21.67
C ARG A 590 24.94 7.62 -21.74
N PHE A 591 24.03 6.70 -22.04
CA PHE A 591 22.58 6.92 -22.11
C PHE A 591 21.85 6.21 -20.97
N GLY A 592 20.57 6.51 -20.79
CA GLY A 592 19.73 5.92 -19.75
C GLY A 592 19.45 6.86 -18.58
N LEU A 593 19.19 6.30 -17.40
CA LEU A 593 18.82 7.05 -16.20
C LEU A 593 20.05 7.64 -15.51
N VAL A 594 20.53 8.76 -16.03
CA VAL A 594 21.74 9.47 -15.58
C VAL A 594 21.50 10.97 -15.68
N ALA A 595 21.92 11.71 -14.67
CA ALA A 595 21.80 13.16 -14.65
C ALA A 595 22.70 13.81 -15.72
N ASP A 596 22.37 15.04 -16.12
CA ASP A 596 23.23 15.76 -17.05
C ASP A 596 24.55 16.19 -16.40
N TYR A 597 25.64 15.78 -17.03
CA TYR A 597 26.99 16.15 -16.67
C TYR A 597 27.74 16.72 -17.87
N GLU A 598 28.75 17.54 -17.58
CA GLU A 598 29.71 17.99 -18.59
C GLU A 598 30.66 16.84 -18.90
N SER A 599 30.67 16.31 -20.12
CA SER A 599 31.49 15.14 -20.46
C SER A 599 32.99 15.49 -20.52
N CYS A 600 33.32 16.62 -21.15
CA CYS A 600 34.71 17.02 -21.42
C CYS A 600 34.91 18.53 -21.21
N VAL A 601 36.15 18.92 -20.95
CA VAL A 601 36.60 20.32 -20.89
C VAL A 601 37.77 20.49 -21.85
N PHE A 602 37.78 21.58 -22.62
CA PHE A 602 38.90 21.92 -23.49
C PHE A 602 39.87 22.87 -22.78
N ILE A 603 41.11 22.43 -22.62
CA ILE A 603 42.19 23.21 -21.99
C ILE A 603 43.31 23.32 -23.02
N LYS A 604 43.61 24.55 -23.46
CA LYS A 604 44.66 24.85 -24.47
C LYS A 604 44.50 24.04 -25.77
N GLY A 605 43.29 23.94 -26.30
CA GLY A 605 43.01 23.20 -27.55
C GLY A 605 43.10 21.67 -27.43
N MET A 606 43.22 21.12 -26.21
CA MET A 606 43.24 19.68 -25.96
C MET A 606 42.00 19.25 -25.16
N LYS A 607 41.42 18.09 -25.50
CA LYS A 607 40.23 17.52 -24.85
C LYS A 607 40.62 16.78 -23.58
N TYR A 608 40.00 17.13 -22.45
CA TYR A 608 40.15 16.44 -21.17
C TYR A 608 38.80 15.91 -20.69
N ALA A 609 38.82 14.78 -19.98
CA ALA A 609 37.68 14.27 -19.24
C ALA A 609 37.39 15.19 -18.03
N SER A 610 36.16 15.70 -17.95
CA SER A 610 35.79 16.54 -16.81
C SER A 610 35.68 15.69 -15.53
N ALA A 611 35.77 16.34 -14.36
CA ALA A 611 35.44 15.67 -13.10
C ALA A 611 34.01 15.09 -13.13
N ASP A 612 33.08 15.86 -13.71
CA ASP A 612 31.70 15.48 -14.05
C ASP A 612 31.62 14.09 -14.71
N GLY A 613 32.36 13.97 -15.81
CA GLY A 613 32.37 12.81 -16.70
C GLY A 613 33.11 11.60 -16.13
N ILE A 614 34.20 11.79 -15.39
CA ILE A 614 34.93 10.68 -14.74
C ILE A 614 34.05 10.02 -13.67
N TYR A 615 33.44 10.82 -12.80
CA TYR A 615 32.53 10.28 -11.81
C TYR A 615 31.28 9.69 -12.47
N SER A 616 30.72 10.39 -13.46
CA SER A 616 29.52 9.92 -14.17
C SER A 616 29.76 8.75 -15.11
N THR A 617 31.01 8.31 -15.35
CA THR A 617 31.35 7.04 -15.99
C THR A 617 31.63 5.92 -14.98
N GLY A 618 31.56 6.22 -13.68
CA GLY A 618 31.70 5.23 -12.60
C GLY A 618 33.13 5.10 -12.06
N PHE A 619 33.96 6.13 -12.18
CA PHE A 619 35.34 6.15 -11.68
C PHE A 619 35.58 7.23 -10.63
N LEU A 620 36.54 6.97 -9.75
CA LEU A 620 36.99 7.85 -8.67
C LEU A 620 38.50 7.80 -8.56
N ILE A 621 39.12 8.84 -7.99
CA ILE A 621 40.56 8.89 -7.80
C ILE A 621 40.87 8.78 -6.30
N ALA A 622 41.52 7.69 -5.87
CA ALA A 622 42.06 7.54 -4.53
C ALA A 622 43.44 8.20 -4.42
N ASN A 623 43.59 9.07 -3.43
CA ASN A 623 44.84 9.76 -3.08
C ASN A 623 45.56 10.42 -4.27
N LYS A 624 44.82 10.92 -5.27
CA LYS A 624 45.36 11.50 -6.52
C LYS A 624 46.30 10.59 -7.33
N LYS A 625 46.38 9.30 -6.99
CA LYS A 625 47.36 8.35 -7.54
C LYS A 625 46.70 7.16 -8.23
N TYR A 626 45.53 6.73 -7.77
CA TYR A 626 44.87 5.54 -8.28
C TYR A 626 43.47 5.85 -8.76
N LEU A 627 43.19 5.56 -10.02
CA LEU A 627 41.85 5.61 -10.61
C LEU A 627 41.18 4.24 -10.41
N LEU A 628 40.08 4.24 -9.66
CA LEU A 628 39.32 3.05 -9.28
C LEU A 628 37.87 3.15 -9.76
N GLN A 629 37.27 2.00 -10.07
CA GLN A 629 35.84 1.92 -10.36
C GLN A 629 35.03 2.02 -9.06
N THR A 630 34.01 2.87 -9.02
CA THR A 630 33.14 3.10 -7.86
C THR A 630 32.51 1.79 -7.36
N ARG A 631 32.13 0.88 -8.28
CA ARG A 631 31.55 -0.44 -7.94
C ARG A 631 32.50 -1.37 -7.17
N ASP A 632 33.81 -1.19 -7.33
CA ASP A 632 34.81 -2.03 -6.71
C ASP A 632 35.28 -1.49 -5.36
N PHE A 633 34.93 -0.24 -5.01
CA PHE A 633 35.38 0.42 -3.78
C PHE A 633 35.10 -0.42 -2.52
N TRP A 634 33.87 -0.88 -2.33
CA TRP A 634 33.51 -1.70 -1.16
C TRP A 634 34.17 -3.07 -1.17
N SER A 635 34.44 -3.63 -2.35
CA SER A 635 35.21 -4.88 -2.46
C SER A 635 36.67 -4.66 -2.03
N ILE A 636 37.28 -3.52 -2.38
CA ILE A 636 38.63 -3.13 -1.92
C ILE A 636 38.67 -2.94 -0.40
N VAL A 637 37.68 -2.23 0.17
CA VAL A 637 37.55 -2.04 1.62
C VAL A 637 37.44 -3.40 2.33
N LEU A 638 36.60 -4.30 1.81
CA LEU A 638 36.43 -5.63 2.39
C LEU A 638 37.70 -6.49 2.26
N MET A 639 38.40 -6.44 1.13
CA MET A 639 39.69 -7.10 0.95
C MET A 639 40.74 -6.61 1.95
N LYS A 640 40.73 -5.31 2.26
CA LYS A 640 41.61 -4.71 3.27
C LYS A 640 41.27 -5.20 4.68
N LEU A 641 39.99 -5.20 5.04
CA LEU A 641 39.50 -5.63 6.36
C LEU A 641 39.77 -7.13 6.60
N LEU A 642 39.44 -7.99 5.64
CA LEU A 642 39.60 -9.44 5.75
C LEU A 642 41.04 -9.90 5.49
N ARG A 643 41.91 -9.01 5.01
CA ARG A 643 43.28 -9.32 4.56
C ARG A 643 43.35 -10.46 3.52
N LYS A 644 42.25 -10.70 2.79
CA LYS A 644 42.10 -11.80 1.84
C LYS A 644 41.65 -11.26 0.47
N ARG A 645 42.32 -11.73 -0.59
CA ARG A 645 41.89 -11.45 -1.97
C ARG A 645 40.79 -12.44 -2.36
N PHE A 646 39.54 -11.98 -2.38
CA PHE A 646 38.39 -12.78 -2.84
C PHE A 646 37.90 -12.38 -4.23
N LYS A 647 38.35 -11.25 -4.77
CA LYS A 647 37.99 -10.74 -6.10
C LYS A 647 39.23 -10.15 -6.79
N ASN A 648 39.36 -10.34 -8.10
CA ASN A 648 40.38 -9.66 -8.90
C ASN A 648 39.85 -8.27 -9.28
N ILE A 649 40.53 -7.23 -8.81
CA ILE A 649 40.17 -5.83 -9.04
C ILE A 649 41.37 -5.14 -9.66
N TYR A 650 41.15 -4.37 -10.72
CA TYR A 650 42.18 -3.64 -11.42
C TYR A 650 41.98 -2.13 -11.24
N VAL A 651 43.07 -1.39 -11.04
CA VAL A 651 43.09 0.06 -10.89
C VAL A 651 44.15 0.66 -11.81
N TYR A 652 43.95 1.89 -12.27
CA TYR A 652 44.91 2.57 -13.13
C TYR A 652 45.71 3.58 -12.31
N GLU A 653 47.01 3.71 -12.59
CA GLU A 653 47.83 4.73 -11.95
C GLU A 653 47.63 6.08 -12.66
N VAL A 654 47.54 7.15 -11.88
CA VAL A 654 47.34 8.52 -12.33
C VAL A 654 48.60 9.31 -12.02
N ASP A 655 49.20 9.91 -13.05
CA ASP A 655 50.35 10.81 -12.92
C ASP A 655 49.94 12.23 -13.28
N GLY A 656 49.69 13.06 -12.26
CA GLY A 656 49.17 14.41 -12.45
C GLY A 656 47.77 14.40 -13.07
N SER A 657 47.69 14.71 -14.37
CA SER A 657 46.45 14.68 -15.16
C SER A 657 46.36 13.53 -16.14
N THR A 658 47.40 12.70 -16.29
CA THR A 658 47.43 11.59 -17.27
C THR A 658 47.11 10.27 -16.59
N VAL A 659 46.36 9.41 -17.29
CA VAL A 659 46.03 8.05 -16.86
C VAL A 659 46.95 7.06 -17.55
N GLN A 660 47.63 6.20 -16.79
CA GLN A 660 48.42 5.13 -17.38
C GLN A 660 47.49 4.09 -18.04
N GLN A 661 47.88 3.61 -19.22
CA GLN A 661 47.10 2.62 -19.97
C GLN A 661 47.17 1.21 -19.37
N THR A 662 48.15 0.95 -18.50
CA THR A 662 48.35 -0.35 -17.84
C THR A 662 47.59 -0.42 -16.53
N ALA A 663 46.65 -1.38 -16.46
CA ALA A 663 45.89 -1.63 -15.24
C ALA A 663 46.71 -2.48 -14.25
N ARG A 664 46.70 -2.08 -12.98
CA ARG A 664 47.38 -2.77 -11.87
C ARG A 664 46.40 -3.58 -11.04
N LEU A 665 46.76 -4.82 -10.74
CA LEU A 665 45.96 -5.68 -9.86
C LEU A 665 46.07 -5.23 -8.38
N VAL A 666 44.92 -5.16 -7.70
CA VAL A 666 44.82 -4.76 -6.29
C VAL A 666 45.02 -5.96 -5.35
N TYR A 667 45.86 -5.77 -4.34
CA TYR A 667 46.09 -6.67 -3.22
C TYR A 667 45.64 -6.03 -1.90
N PRO A 668 45.41 -6.82 -0.82
CA PRO A 668 45.01 -6.28 0.48
C PRO A 668 45.96 -5.23 1.08
N HIS A 669 47.22 -5.19 0.64
CA HIS A 669 48.21 -4.22 1.09
C HIS A 669 48.39 -3.03 0.12
N THR A 670 47.70 -3.02 -1.04
CA THR A 670 47.87 -1.97 -2.07
C THR A 670 47.40 -0.59 -1.61
N PHE A 671 46.32 -0.52 -0.83
CA PHE A 671 45.77 0.74 -0.31
C PHE A 671 45.93 0.83 1.22
N THR A 672 46.28 2.01 1.73
CA THR A 672 46.12 2.36 3.15
C THR A 672 44.69 2.82 3.43
N TYR A 673 44.25 2.81 4.70
CA TYR A 673 42.94 3.38 5.05
C TYR A 673 42.86 4.87 4.70
N ALA A 674 43.95 5.62 4.87
CA ALA A 674 44.03 7.02 4.49
C ALA A 674 43.80 7.23 2.99
N ASP A 675 44.32 6.33 2.14
CA ASP A 675 44.08 6.38 0.69
C ASP A 675 42.60 6.21 0.34
N LEU A 676 41.92 5.29 1.02
CA LEU A 676 40.50 4.99 0.80
C LEU A 676 39.56 6.09 1.32
N PHE A 677 39.99 6.88 2.30
CA PHE A 677 39.26 8.08 2.76
C PHE A 677 39.59 9.35 1.96
N SER A 678 40.71 9.37 1.23
CA SER A 678 41.09 10.51 0.37
C SER A 678 40.60 10.32 -1.08
N LEU A 679 39.31 10.09 -1.24
CA LEU A 679 38.66 10.03 -2.56
C LEU A 679 38.49 11.43 -3.15
N ASN A 680 38.78 11.59 -4.42
CA ASN A 680 38.68 12.85 -5.14
C ASN A 680 38.22 12.63 -6.59
N VAL A 681 37.83 13.73 -7.23
CA VAL A 681 37.55 13.78 -8.66
C VAL A 681 38.31 14.97 -9.24
N SER A 682 39.18 14.72 -10.21
CA SER A 682 39.97 15.75 -10.90
C SER A 682 39.92 15.52 -12.40
N ILE A 683 40.15 16.58 -13.16
CA ILE A 683 40.20 16.53 -14.63
C ILE A 683 41.35 15.63 -15.05
N LEU A 684 41.11 14.74 -16.02
CA LEU A 684 42.09 13.81 -16.58
C LEU A 684 42.17 13.99 -18.09
N SER A 685 43.36 13.82 -18.68
CA SER A 685 43.61 13.89 -20.13
C SER A 685 43.06 12.69 -20.86
#